data_AF-A0A235EZG2-F1
#
_entry.id   AF-A0A235EZG2-F1
#
_cell.length_a   1.000
_cell.length_b   1.000
_cell.length_c   1.000
_cell.angle_alpha   90.00
_cell.angle_beta   90.00
_cell.angle_gamma   90.00
#
_symmetry.space_group_name_H-M   'P 1'
#
loop_
_entity.id
_entity.type
_entity.pdbx_description
1 polymer ?
#
loop_
_entity_poly.entity_id
_entity_poly.type
_entity_poly.pdbx_seq_one_letter_code
_entity_poly.pdbx_strand_id
1 'polypeptide(L)'
;MSTDRSRLPGCDCCSGTGSDTPQRIANPPGQPSISYRAGRHGDFLASIQARLSSADYPALAGLGTRESSDFTLALADALASSLDVLSFYTERIAQEHYLRTATERLSVGELARLIGYRLAPGVAAGTHLAFTLQDTPGAPQTPTTTTTIPAGTRVQSVPGQGETAQTFETIAEICARAEWNAMPARTTEAWWPRRGDTELWLEGVATGLSPGDAILIVGLERQRDPGSERWDVRVLSAVEPDIAGGRTRLRWTHPLGSAFPAMTPASLGAEVHALRQRTALFGHNAPDANLFGNADSNIAQLIDTSSAHWNWKNFALDPAALDLDTDNPKIVGGSWIALVSNEAGRGSADLPGYTELYRVRAVAHRSRNAFGISGKVTRITPDTAENLTASRFPLRRTLVLAQSERLTPHARPLRHPVQDELLTLGVRAEGLQPGQAIAVSGTRQRIAIAAGAASLVLATDDGAAVPLSGGDELFMLAAAARLIGGSAVALDGETFVAQLGRATTRLRLRLLDRGGRAGTLEANASELALAPARKDDARVAEIAWIADTATAVTHDRDDTTLTLAAPLKHVFARASLRVNANVAPATHGETIEAILGDGDASHANQRFRLAQAPLTYVSASTPSGRRSTLALRVDDVLWTERASVYAASAGARAFETWEDDEGHTHIQFGDGIEGARLPSGTANVRVRYRKGIGAGGNVGAGTLTTLLSRPLGVGEASNPEAASGGEDPETIDHARDSAPLTVLTLDRALSITDYANFARAFAGIDKAHALWIPAGPARGVFVTIAGIGGARVEADSDTYRHLFDALRTWGDPLVPLRLENHIDARFRCRVLVRALDGFEPAAVVAAVRVALLARFAFAARAFGQTVSLDEIAAAAQGVRGVEAAHVARLHRSGQPSAQHPRLFATLPQPSLTAVPAPAELLTLATNGLEVEVLP
;
A
#
# COMPACT_ATOMS: atom_id res chain seq x y z
N MET A 1 -84.07 23.86 7.30
CA MET A 1 -85.54 23.74 7.45
C MET A 1 -85.97 22.36 7.01
N SER A 2 -86.25 21.48 7.97
CA SER A 2 -87.37 20.51 7.96
C SER A 2 -87.17 19.65 9.21
N THR A 3 -88.01 19.92 10.20
CA THR A 3 -88.09 19.26 11.49
C THR A 3 -89.03 18.08 11.39
N ASP A 4 -88.56 16.87 11.66
CA ASP A 4 -89.44 15.77 12.07
C ASP A 4 -89.04 15.34 13.49
N ARG A 5 -89.90 15.72 14.44
CA ARG A 5 -89.83 15.37 15.86
C ARG A 5 -90.88 14.30 16.12
N SER A 6 -90.48 13.03 16.10
CA SER A 6 -91.27 11.93 16.68
C SER A 6 -90.44 10.69 16.99
N ARG A 7 -89.47 10.80 17.92
CA ARG A 7 -88.98 9.65 18.70
C ARG A 7 -88.80 10.05 20.16
N LEU A 8 -89.39 9.24 21.04
CA LEU A 8 -89.22 9.28 22.50
C LEU A 8 -87.73 9.27 22.89
N PRO A 9 -87.35 9.86 24.04
CA PRO A 9 -85.97 9.83 24.51
C PRO A 9 -85.61 8.38 24.89
N GLY A 10 -84.95 7.67 23.99
CA GLY A 10 -84.27 6.42 24.32
C GLY A 10 -83.15 6.72 25.31
N CYS A 11 -83.08 5.92 26.38
CA CYS A 11 -81.95 5.86 27.33
C CYS A 11 -80.64 5.95 26.54
N ASP A 12 -79.81 6.97 26.80
CA ASP A 12 -78.44 7.08 26.28
C ASP A 12 -77.49 6.15 27.06
N CYS A 13 -78.00 4.98 27.45
CA CYS A 13 -77.36 4.01 28.33
C CYS A 13 -76.60 2.93 27.52
N CYS A 14 -76.68 3.01 26.19
CA CYS A 14 -76.05 2.09 25.24
C CYS A 14 -75.10 2.81 24.25
N SER A 15 -74.81 4.10 24.43
CA SER A 15 -73.78 4.81 23.65
C SER A 15 -72.39 4.35 24.13
N GLY A 16 -71.96 3.22 23.59
CA GLY A 16 -70.71 2.55 23.95
C GLY A 16 -70.69 1.03 23.71
N THR A 17 -71.83 0.43 23.34
CA THR A 17 -71.96 -1.02 23.11
C THR A 17 -72.07 -1.37 21.62
N GLY A 18 -71.23 -0.77 20.78
CA GLY A 18 -71.14 -1.14 19.35
C GLY A 18 -70.19 -2.32 19.15
N SER A 19 -70.42 -3.15 18.14
CA SER A 19 -69.40 -4.12 17.71
C SER A 19 -68.26 -3.36 17.02
N ASP A 20 -67.06 -3.44 17.56
CA ASP A 20 -65.84 -2.79 17.03
C ASP A 20 -65.08 -3.71 16.05
N THR A 21 -65.32 -5.03 16.11
CA THR A 21 -64.70 -6.01 15.23
C THR A 21 -65.64 -6.52 14.12
N PRO A 22 -65.15 -6.75 12.88
CA PRO A 22 -63.76 -6.55 12.46
C PRO A 22 -63.40 -5.07 12.31
N GLN A 23 -62.25 -4.68 12.89
CA GLN A 23 -61.71 -3.33 12.76
C GLN A 23 -61.33 -3.05 11.30
N ARG A 24 -61.47 -1.78 10.90
CA ARG A 24 -61.14 -1.36 9.53
C ARG A 24 -59.62 -1.40 9.34
N ILE A 25 -59.18 -2.23 8.40
CA ILE A 25 -57.79 -2.29 7.98
C ILE A 25 -57.46 -1.06 7.12
N ALA A 26 -56.47 -0.26 7.55
CA ALA A 26 -55.99 0.90 6.82
C ALA A 26 -54.47 1.04 7.00
N ASN A 27 -53.72 0.97 5.90
CA ASN A 27 -52.26 1.08 5.90
C ASN A 27 -51.84 2.16 4.88
N PRO A 28 -51.23 3.28 5.32
CA PRO A 28 -50.62 4.24 4.41
C PRO A 28 -49.51 3.60 3.55
N PRO A 29 -49.27 4.09 2.33
CA PRO A 29 -48.16 3.62 1.51
C PRO A 29 -46.82 3.80 2.20
N GLY A 30 -45.90 2.84 2.01
CA GLY A 30 -44.53 2.95 2.50
C GLY A 30 -44.40 2.83 4.02
N GLN A 31 -45.25 2.08 4.71
CA GLN A 31 -45.06 1.71 6.13
C GLN A 31 -44.14 0.50 6.30
N PRO A 32 -43.32 0.42 7.37
CA PRO A 32 -42.33 -0.65 7.55
C PRO A 32 -42.98 -1.93 8.10
N SER A 33 -44.26 -1.86 8.44
CA SER A 33 -45.11 -2.96 8.85
C SER A 33 -46.55 -2.67 8.42
N ILE A 34 -47.34 -3.72 8.32
CA ILE A 34 -48.75 -3.73 7.97
C ILE A 34 -49.51 -4.05 9.23
N SER A 35 -50.41 -3.16 9.62
CA SER A 35 -51.43 -3.42 10.63
C SER A 35 -52.60 -4.12 9.93
N TYR A 36 -52.73 -5.43 10.14
CA TYR A 36 -53.76 -6.25 9.47
C TYR A 36 -54.66 -7.02 10.46
N ARG A 37 -54.54 -6.73 11.77
CA ARG A 37 -55.44 -7.34 12.74
C ARG A 37 -56.88 -6.84 12.58
N ALA A 38 -57.82 -7.78 12.55
CA ALA A 38 -59.26 -7.52 12.60
C ALA A 38 -59.75 -7.20 14.03
N GLY A 39 -58.92 -7.45 15.04
CA GLY A 39 -59.15 -7.15 16.45
C GLY A 39 -58.13 -7.89 17.33
N ARG A 40 -58.05 -7.52 18.60
CA ARG A 40 -57.37 -8.29 19.66
C ARG A 40 -58.42 -9.01 20.50
N HIS A 41 -57.99 -9.92 21.37
CA HIS A 41 -58.89 -10.67 22.26
C HIS A 41 -59.95 -9.77 22.94
N GLY A 42 -59.52 -8.65 23.54
CA GLY A 42 -60.44 -7.73 24.22
C GLY A 42 -61.46 -7.08 23.27
N ASP A 43 -61.06 -6.75 22.05
CA ASP A 43 -61.94 -6.11 21.05
C ASP A 43 -63.01 -7.10 20.55
N PHE A 44 -62.62 -8.36 20.33
CA PHE A 44 -63.53 -9.44 19.93
C PHE A 44 -64.51 -9.77 21.05
N LEU A 45 -64.03 -9.92 22.29
CA LEU A 45 -64.88 -10.24 23.44
C LEU A 45 -65.91 -9.13 23.69
N ALA A 46 -65.48 -7.87 23.66
CA ALA A 46 -66.38 -6.72 23.78
C ALA A 46 -67.44 -6.70 22.66
N SER A 47 -67.04 -7.00 21.42
CA SER A 47 -67.96 -7.04 20.27
C SER A 47 -68.98 -8.19 20.36
N ILE A 48 -68.58 -9.36 20.87
CA ILE A 48 -69.48 -10.49 21.10
C ILE A 48 -70.47 -10.16 22.23
N GLN A 49 -70.00 -9.58 23.34
CA GLN A 49 -70.84 -9.15 24.46
C GLN A 49 -71.85 -8.07 24.04
N ALA A 50 -71.44 -7.14 23.18
CA ALA A 50 -72.32 -6.15 22.58
C ALA A 50 -73.44 -6.82 21.74
N ARG A 51 -73.10 -7.82 20.92
CA ARG A 51 -74.07 -8.56 20.10
C ARG A 51 -75.03 -9.43 20.91
N LEU A 52 -74.58 -10.04 22.02
CA LEU A 52 -75.45 -10.75 22.97
C LEU A 52 -76.52 -9.84 23.58
N SER A 53 -76.26 -8.53 23.59
CA SER A 53 -77.18 -7.50 24.10
C SER A 53 -77.98 -6.81 22.99
N SER A 54 -77.80 -7.19 21.72
CA SER A 54 -78.43 -6.54 20.57
C SER A 54 -79.86 -7.03 20.33
N ALA A 55 -80.75 -6.09 20.01
CA ALA A 55 -82.12 -6.39 19.58
C ALA A 55 -82.19 -7.10 18.22
N ASP A 56 -81.12 -7.08 17.43
CA ASP A 56 -81.04 -7.74 16.12
C ASP A 56 -81.06 -9.27 16.23
N TYR A 57 -80.76 -9.82 17.41
CA TYR A 57 -80.70 -11.25 17.69
C TYR A 57 -81.63 -11.64 18.85
N PRO A 58 -82.97 -11.54 18.68
CA PRO A 58 -83.93 -11.73 19.77
C PRO A 58 -83.88 -13.13 20.40
N ALA A 59 -83.42 -14.14 19.66
CA ALA A 59 -83.20 -15.49 20.18
C ALA A 59 -82.11 -15.57 21.27
N LEU A 60 -81.22 -14.58 21.35
CA LEU A 60 -80.13 -14.52 22.33
C LEU A 60 -80.47 -13.65 23.56
N ALA A 61 -81.65 -13.01 23.58
CA ALA A 61 -82.05 -12.07 24.63
C ALA A 61 -82.10 -12.70 26.04
N GLY A 62 -82.22 -14.03 26.14
CA GLY A 62 -82.17 -14.77 27.41
C GLY A 62 -80.77 -14.89 28.03
N LEU A 63 -79.69 -14.57 27.29
CA LEU A 63 -78.30 -14.70 27.72
C LEU A 63 -77.79 -13.39 28.38
N GLY A 64 -78.42 -13.01 29.50
CA GLY A 64 -78.24 -11.70 30.14
C GLY A 64 -77.09 -11.58 31.15
N THR A 65 -76.50 -12.70 31.61
CA THR A 65 -75.43 -12.67 32.61
C THR A 65 -74.11 -12.17 32.01
N ARG A 66 -73.34 -11.42 32.81
CA ARG A 66 -72.02 -10.88 32.44
C ARG A 66 -70.91 -11.32 33.40
N GLU A 67 -71.17 -12.35 34.19
CA GLU A 67 -70.18 -12.94 35.08
C GLU A 67 -69.18 -13.77 34.28
N SER A 68 -67.88 -13.66 34.60
CA SER A 68 -66.83 -14.45 33.96
C SER A 68 -66.94 -15.96 34.24
N SER A 69 -67.72 -16.35 35.25
CA SER A 69 -68.06 -17.74 35.57
C SER A 69 -69.19 -18.33 34.73
N ASP A 70 -69.90 -17.52 33.92
CA ASP A 70 -70.96 -18.01 33.05
C ASP A 70 -70.42 -18.77 31.84
N PHE A 71 -71.06 -19.89 31.49
CA PHE A 71 -70.65 -20.73 30.37
C PHE A 71 -70.69 -20.00 29.01
N THR A 72 -71.67 -19.12 28.81
CA THR A 72 -71.79 -18.32 27.56
C THR A 72 -70.61 -17.36 27.43
N LEU A 73 -70.23 -16.70 28.53
CA LEU A 73 -69.06 -15.80 28.52
C LEU A 73 -67.74 -16.57 28.44
N ALA A 74 -67.62 -17.75 29.04
CA ALA A 74 -66.45 -18.60 28.86
C ALA A 74 -66.30 -19.05 27.39
N LEU A 75 -67.42 -19.36 26.70
CA LEU A 75 -67.40 -19.69 25.28
C LEU A 75 -67.07 -18.46 24.41
N ALA A 76 -67.59 -17.29 24.75
CA ALA A 76 -67.26 -16.03 24.07
C ALA A 76 -65.78 -15.67 24.24
N ASP A 77 -65.22 -15.89 25.43
CA ASP A 77 -63.80 -15.69 25.73
C ASP A 77 -62.92 -16.66 24.92
N ALA A 78 -63.25 -17.95 24.91
CA ALA A 78 -62.52 -18.95 24.11
C ALA A 78 -62.58 -18.64 22.59
N LEU A 79 -63.73 -18.17 22.10
CA LEU A 79 -63.89 -17.73 20.71
C LEU A 79 -63.05 -16.48 20.44
N ALA A 80 -63.07 -15.49 21.33
CA ALA A 80 -62.27 -14.27 21.22
C ALA A 80 -60.77 -14.57 21.21
N SER A 81 -60.30 -15.52 22.02
CA SER A 81 -58.91 -15.98 22.00
C SER A 81 -58.56 -16.64 20.66
N SER A 82 -59.45 -17.50 20.15
CA SER A 82 -59.25 -18.14 18.83
C SER A 82 -59.19 -17.10 17.70
N LEU A 83 -60.04 -16.07 17.75
CA LEU A 83 -60.06 -14.98 16.78
C LEU A 83 -58.81 -14.09 16.87
N ASP A 84 -58.28 -13.82 18.06
CA ASP A 84 -57.01 -13.09 18.22
C ASP A 84 -55.84 -13.88 17.61
N VAL A 85 -55.76 -15.19 17.87
CA VAL A 85 -54.74 -16.06 17.28
C VAL A 85 -54.84 -16.07 15.75
N LEU A 86 -56.04 -16.23 15.20
CA LEU A 86 -56.26 -16.18 13.74
C LEU A 86 -55.89 -14.81 13.16
N SER A 87 -56.28 -13.73 13.84
CA SER A 87 -55.98 -12.36 13.43
C SER A 87 -54.48 -12.06 13.48
N PHE A 88 -53.76 -12.63 14.46
CA PHE A 88 -52.31 -12.55 14.55
C PHE A 88 -51.63 -13.27 13.38
N TYR A 89 -52.03 -14.50 13.06
CA TYR A 89 -51.45 -15.23 11.92
C TYR A 89 -51.75 -14.54 10.59
N THR A 90 -52.95 -13.99 10.41
CA THR A 90 -53.29 -13.24 9.19
C THR A 90 -52.42 -12.00 9.02
N GLU A 91 -52.11 -11.29 10.12
CA GLU A 91 -51.18 -10.17 10.11
C GLU A 91 -49.75 -10.61 9.76
N ARG A 92 -49.25 -11.71 10.34
CA ARG A 92 -47.94 -12.23 9.96
C ARG A 92 -47.90 -12.63 8.48
N ILE A 93 -48.93 -13.31 7.98
CA ILE A 93 -49.03 -13.65 6.57
C ILE A 93 -49.03 -12.38 5.70
N ALA A 94 -49.80 -11.35 6.06
CA ALA A 94 -49.82 -10.08 5.34
C ALA A 94 -48.44 -9.40 5.28
N GLN A 95 -47.67 -9.48 6.37
CA GLN A 95 -46.31 -8.95 6.42
C GLN A 95 -45.39 -9.62 5.39
N GLU A 96 -45.52 -10.92 5.19
CA GLU A 96 -44.70 -11.70 4.24
C GLU A 96 -45.04 -11.46 2.76
N HIS A 97 -46.07 -10.67 2.42
CA HIS A 97 -46.47 -10.41 1.03
C HIS A 97 -45.65 -9.34 0.29
N TYR A 98 -44.92 -8.49 1.01
CA TYR A 98 -44.17 -7.39 0.41
C TYR A 98 -42.70 -7.44 0.85
N LEU A 99 -41.78 -7.22 -0.09
CA LEU A 99 -40.34 -7.25 0.17
C LEU A 99 -39.95 -6.36 1.35
N ARG A 100 -40.57 -5.17 1.44
CA ARG A 100 -40.33 -4.18 2.49
C ARG A 100 -40.71 -4.67 3.90
N THR A 101 -41.71 -5.54 4.02
CA THR A 101 -42.34 -5.91 5.31
C THR A 101 -42.11 -7.36 5.70
N ALA A 102 -41.73 -8.22 4.74
CA ALA A 102 -41.48 -9.64 4.95
C ALA A 102 -40.32 -9.83 5.93
N THR A 103 -40.49 -10.70 6.92
CA THR A 103 -39.50 -10.94 7.98
C THR A 103 -38.76 -12.26 7.84
N GLU A 104 -39.34 -13.21 7.11
CA GLU A 104 -38.74 -14.52 6.85
C GLU A 104 -37.82 -14.47 5.62
N ARG A 105 -36.67 -15.17 5.69
CA ARG A 105 -35.69 -15.23 4.60
C ARG A 105 -36.28 -15.86 3.35
N LEU A 106 -37.02 -16.96 3.51
CA LEU A 106 -37.70 -17.65 2.43
C LEU A 106 -38.65 -16.70 1.65
N SER A 107 -39.48 -15.94 2.36
CA SER A 107 -40.42 -14.99 1.72
C SER A 107 -39.66 -13.94 0.90
N VAL A 108 -38.61 -13.36 1.47
CA VAL A 108 -37.79 -12.35 0.79
C VAL A 108 -37.08 -12.94 -0.42
N GLY A 109 -36.56 -14.16 -0.31
CA GLY A 109 -35.93 -14.90 -1.41
C GLY A 109 -36.90 -15.18 -2.56
N GLU A 110 -38.10 -15.68 -2.28
CA GLU A 110 -39.10 -15.95 -3.33
C GLU A 110 -39.65 -14.67 -3.95
N LEU A 111 -39.92 -13.62 -3.16
CA LEU A 111 -40.35 -12.31 -3.67
C LEU A 111 -39.29 -11.67 -4.56
N ALA A 112 -38.01 -11.75 -4.17
CA ALA A 112 -36.88 -11.33 -4.98
C ALA A 112 -36.79 -12.12 -6.29
N ARG A 113 -37.02 -13.44 -6.24
CA ARG A 113 -36.93 -14.31 -7.41
C ARG A 113 -37.97 -13.96 -8.47
N LEU A 114 -39.14 -13.45 -8.08
CA LEU A 114 -40.17 -12.96 -9.02
C LEU A 114 -39.67 -11.83 -9.93
N ILE A 115 -38.69 -11.06 -9.49
CA ILE A 115 -38.06 -9.99 -10.27
C ILE A 115 -36.68 -10.37 -10.82
N GLY A 116 -36.35 -11.67 -10.81
CA GLY A 116 -35.07 -12.20 -11.29
C GLY A 116 -33.89 -11.92 -10.36
N TYR A 117 -34.14 -11.45 -9.14
CA TYR A 117 -33.09 -11.23 -8.13
C TYR A 117 -32.90 -12.48 -7.27
N ARG A 118 -31.64 -12.80 -6.98
CA ARG A 118 -31.26 -13.78 -5.96
C ARG A 118 -30.42 -13.05 -4.93
N LEU A 119 -30.67 -13.34 -3.65
CA LEU A 119 -29.84 -12.81 -2.57
C LEU A 119 -28.38 -13.11 -2.88
N ALA A 120 -27.55 -12.09 -2.75
CA ALA A 120 -26.16 -12.22 -3.14
C ALA A 120 -25.44 -13.24 -2.23
N PRO A 121 -24.79 -14.27 -2.81
CA PRO A 121 -23.92 -15.14 -2.03
C PRO A 121 -22.67 -14.35 -1.62
N GLY A 122 -22.01 -14.81 -0.56
CA GLY A 122 -20.75 -14.23 -0.13
C GLY A 122 -19.63 -14.46 -1.14
N VAL A 123 -18.61 -13.61 -1.09
CA VAL A 123 -17.43 -13.64 -1.96
C VAL A 123 -16.21 -14.06 -1.16
N ALA A 124 -15.34 -14.87 -1.75
CA ALA A 124 -14.06 -15.23 -1.17
C ALA A 124 -13.04 -14.10 -1.28
N ALA A 125 -12.31 -13.87 -0.18
CA ALA A 125 -11.17 -12.96 -0.17
C ALA A 125 -10.04 -13.45 -1.09
N GLY A 126 -9.30 -12.52 -1.67
CA GLY A 126 -8.13 -12.75 -2.51
C GLY A 126 -6.86 -12.16 -1.89
N THR A 127 -5.71 -12.79 -2.18
CA THR A 127 -4.37 -12.29 -1.84
C THR A 127 -3.31 -12.96 -2.73
N HIS A 128 -2.04 -12.64 -2.51
CA HIS A 128 -0.90 -13.33 -3.10
C HIS A 128 -0.11 -14.05 -2.01
N LEU A 129 0.34 -15.27 -2.33
CA LEU A 129 1.22 -16.07 -1.48
C LEU A 129 2.64 -15.99 -2.03
N ALA A 130 3.59 -15.58 -1.20
CA ALA A 130 5.02 -15.68 -1.46
C ALA A 130 5.56 -16.96 -0.81
N PHE A 131 6.16 -17.83 -1.62
CA PHE A 131 6.72 -19.11 -1.18
C PHE A 131 8.23 -19.01 -0.99
N THR A 132 8.75 -19.70 0.02
CA THR A 132 10.19 -19.86 0.21
C THR A 132 10.55 -21.32 0.01
N LEU A 133 11.45 -21.56 -0.94
CA LEU A 133 11.93 -22.91 -1.25
C LEU A 133 13.11 -23.28 -0.35
N GLN A 134 13.22 -24.56 -0.02
CA GLN A 134 14.39 -25.11 0.67
C GLN A 134 15.40 -25.60 -0.36
N ASP A 135 16.66 -25.25 -0.14
CA ASP A 135 17.77 -25.89 -0.84
C ASP A 135 17.85 -27.36 -0.38
N THR A 136 17.79 -28.30 -1.31
CA THR A 136 17.92 -29.72 -0.97
C THR A 136 19.39 -30.03 -0.67
N PRO A 137 19.76 -30.43 0.56
CA PRO A 137 21.15 -30.75 0.87
C PRO A 137 21.63 -31.94 0.00
N GLY A 138 22.65 -31.71 -0.84
CA GLY A 138 23.27 -32.74 -1.68
C GLY A 138 22.70 -32.90 -3.11
N ALA A 139 21.70 -32.11 -3.51
CA ALA A 139 21.32 -32.02 -4.94
C ALA A 139 22.34 -31.13 -5.69
N PRO A 140 22.67 -31.44 -6.97
CA PRO A 140 23.51 -30.55 -7.76
C PRO A 140 22.84 -29.18 -7.86
N GLN A 141 23.50 -28.16 -7.29
CA GLN A 141 23.11 -26.76 -7.39
C GLN A 141 23.39 -26.26 -8.81
N THR A 142 22.61 -26.75 -9.77
CA THR A 142 22.55 -26.07 -11.06
C THR A 142 21.61 -24.87 -10.86
N PRO A 143 22.01 -23.62 -11.19
CA PRO A 143 21.24 -22.38 -11.01
C PRO A 143 20.00 -22.29 -11.92
N THR A 144 19.27 -23.39 -12.05
CA THR A 144 18.15 -23.56 -12.99
C THR A 144 17.17 -24.64 -12.55
N THR A 145 17.30 -25.19 -11.34
CA THR A 145 16.34 -26.15 -10.81
C THR A 145 15.03 -25.44 -10.49
N THR A 146 14.07 -25.59 -11.40
CA THR A 146 12.71 -25.07 -11.27
C THR A 146 11.83 -26.08 -10.54
N THR A 147 10.98 -25.57 -9.66
CA THR A 147 9.96 -26.34 -8.94
C THR A 147 8.59 -25.82 -9.33
N THR A 148 7.68 -26.71 -9.70
CA THR A 148 6.29 -26.33 -9.99
C THR A 148 5.47 -26.28 -8.69
N ILE A 149 4.85 -25.12 -8.42
CA ILE A 149 3.83 -24.99 -7.39
C ILE A 149 2.48 -25.01 -8.11
N PRO A 150 1.71 -26.10 -8.00
CA PRO A 150 0.46 -26.24 -8.75
C PRO A 150 -0.62 -25.29 -8.21
N ALA A 151 -1.57 -24.93 -9.07
CA ALA A 151 -2.88 -24.47 -8.60
C ALA A 151 -3.49 -25.55 -7.70
N GLY A 152 -4.11 -25.16 -6.60
CA GLY A 152 -4.54 -26.12 -5.58
C GLY A 152 -3.66 -26.21 -4.35
N THR A 153 -2.55 -25.47 -4.31
CA THR A 153 -1.67 -25.45 -3.14
C THR A 153 -2.36 -24.72 -1.99
N ARG A 154 -2.61 -25.43 -0.89
CA ARG A 154 -3.34 -24.96 0.29
C ARG A 154 -2.44 -24.42 1.39
N VAL A 155 -2.76 -23.22 1.86
CA VAL A 155 -2.13 -22.54 2.99
C VAL A 155 -3.22 -22.09 3.97
N GLN A 156 -2.98 -22.24 5.26
CA GLN A 156 -3.92 -21.88 6.31
C GLN A 156 -3.39 -20.73 7.16
N SER A 157 -4.30 -19.85 7.59
CA SER A 157 -3.98 -18.75 8.50
C SER A 157 -3.76 -19.26 9.91
N VAL A 158 -2.86 -18.60 10.64
CA VAL A 158 -2.77 -18.74 12.09
C VAL A 158 -3.75 -17.74 12.70
N PRO A 159 -4.83 -18.18 13.36
CA PRO A 159 -5.87 -17.28 13.85
C PRO A 159 -5.38 -16.45 15.05
N GLY A 160 -5.85 -15.21 15.13
CA GLY A 160 -5.75 -14.40 16.34
C GLY A 160 -6.65 -14.91 17.47
N GLN A 161 -6.62 -14.24 18.63
CA GLN A 161 -7.47 -14.60 19.76
C GLN A 161 -8.95 -14.41 19.39
N GLY A 162 -9.73 -15.50 19.36
CA GLY A 162 -11.14 -15.49 19.01
C GLY A 162 -11.45 -15.61 17.51
N GLU A 163 -10.43 -15.78 16.66
CA GLU A 163 -10.60 -16.03 15.23
C GLU A 163 -10.53 -17.52 14.89
N THR A 164 -11.07 -17.90 13.74
CA THR A 164 -10.98 -19.26 13.19
C THR A 164 -9.95 -19.30 12.05
N ALA A 165 -9.23 -20.41 11.95
CA ALA A 165 -8.24 -20.60 10.90
C ALA A 165 -8.92 -20.66 9.51
N GLN A 166 -8.42 -19.87 8.56
CA GLN A 166 -8.97 -19.76 7.21
C GLN A 166 -8.04 -20.45 6.21
N THR A 167 -8.61 -21.20 5.27
CA THR A 167 -7.83 -21.94 4.27
C THR A 167 -7.87 -21.24 2.91
N PHE A 168 -6.70 -20.97 2.35
CA PHE A 168 -6.51 -20.40 1.03
C PHE A 168 -5.93 -21.43 0.08
N GLU A 169 -6.27 -21.30 -1.19
CA GLU A 169 -5.79 -22.16 -2.27
C GLU A 169 -5.23 -21.31 -3.41
N THR A 170 -4.05 -21.68 -3.94
CA THR A 170 -3.49 -21.03 -5.13
C THR A 170 -4.39 -21.27 -6.33
N ILE A 171 -4.65 -20.23 -7.11
CA ILE A 171 -5.55 -20.30 -8.28
C ILE A 171 -4.80 -20.38 -9.61
N ALA A 172 -3.48 -20.22 -9.58
CA ALA A 172 -2.60 -20.36 -10.73
C ALA A 172 -1.39 -21.22 -10.37
N GLU A 173 -0.91 -21.99 -11.34
CA GLU A 173 0.37 -22.67 -11.25
C GLU A 173 1.51 -21.66 -11.46
N ILE A 174 2.59 -21.79 -10.69
CA ILE A 174 3.80 -20.99 -10.86
C ILE A 174 5.05 -21.87 -10.94
N CYS A 175 6.03 -21.39 -11.70
CA CYS A 175 7.38 -21.92 -11.71
C CYS A 175 8.20 -21.18 -10.65
N ALA A 176 8.63 -21.89 -9.61
CA ALA A 176 9.34 -21.35 -8.47
C ALA A 176 10.81 -21.77 -8.45
N ARG A 177 11.66 -20.95 -7.85
CA ARG A 177 13.11 -21.15 -7.77
C ARG A 177 13.66 -20.74 -6.42
N ALA A 178 14.61 -21.51 -5.90
CA ALA A 178 15.27 -21.17 -4.64
C ALA A 178 16.10 -19.89 -4.73
N GLU A 179 16.71 -19.59 -5.90
CA GLU A 179 17.47 -18.36 -6.15
C GLU A 179 16.62 -17.08 -6.09
N TRP A 180 15.30 -17.22 -6.23
CA TRP A 180 14.36 -16.11 -6.09
C TRP A 180 13.92 -15.86 -4.65
N ASN A 181 14.44 -16.62 -3.69
CA ASN A 181 14.20 -16.38 -2.28
C ASN A 181 14.98 -15.14 -1.82
N ALA A 182 14.28 -14.17 -1.22
CA ALA A 182 14.89 -13.07 -0.47
C ALA A 182 16.11 -12.39 -1.14
N MET A 183 16.00 -12.10 -2.44
CA MET A 183 17.04 -11.41 -3.21
C MET A 183 17.25 -9.99 -2.65
N PRO A 184 18.49 -9.58 -2.30
CA PRO A 184 18.75 -8.27 -1.71
C PRO A 184 18.68 -7.15 -2.77
N ALA A 185 18.24 -5.96 -2.37
CA ALA A 185 18.49 -4.76 -3.15
C ALA A 185 20.00 -4.48 -3.22
N ARG A 186 20.46 -3.89 -4.32
CA ARG A 186 21.84 -3.42 -4.47
C ARG A 186 22.14 -2.35 -3.42
N THR A 187 23.15 -2.59 -2.59
CA THR A 187 23.57 -1.69 -1.49
C THR A 187 24.81 -0.87 -1.81
N THR A 188 25.55 -1.23 -2.87
CA THR A 188 26.79 -0.58 -3.25
C THR A 188 26.90 -0.47 -4.76
N GLU A 189 27.52 0.62 -5.22
CA GLU A 189 27.93 0.81 -6.62
C GLU A 189 29.44 0.60 -6.72
N ALA A 190 29.88 -0.17 -7.72
CA ALA A 190 31.31 -0.31 -7.97
C ALA A 190 31.91 1.07 -8.32
N TRP A 191 33.14 1.30 -7.86
CA TRP A 191 33.79 2.60 -8.02
C TRP A 191 34.53 2.66 -9.35
N TRP A 192 34.22 3.69 -10.15
CA TRP A 192 34.97 4.09 -11.33
C TRP A 192 35.26 5.59 -11.27
N PRO A 193 36.52 6.03 -11.37
CA PRO A 193 36.84 7.45 -11.39
C PRO A 193 36.16 8.17 -12.56
N ARG A 194 35.40 9.22 -12.27
CA ARG A 194 34.76 10.09 -13.27
C ARG A 194 35.25 11.52 -13.12
N ARG A 195 35.29 12.26 -14.24
CA ARG A 195 35.64 13.68 -14.23
C ARG A 195 34.61 14.41 -13.36
N GLY A 196 35.08 15.20 -12.39
CA GLY A 196 34.21 15.87 -11.42
C GLY A 196 34.15 15.21 -10.04
N ASP A 197 34.62 13.97 -9.89
CA ASP A 197 34.57 13.27 -8.59
C ASP A 197 35.40 13.99 -7.52
N THR A 198 34.86 14.04 -6.30
CA THR A 198 35.46 14.69 -5.12
C THR A 198 35.58 13.76 -3.91
N GLU A 199 35.24 12.48 -4.09
CA GLU A 199 35.26 11.48 -3.03
C GLU A 199 35.56 10.07 -3.55
N LEU A 200 36.01 9.22 -2.63
CA LEU A 200 36.31 7.80 -2.84
C LEU A 200 36.11 7.06 -1.52
N TRP A 201 35.82 5.78 -1.59
CA TRP A 201 35.80 4.89 -0.43
C TRP A 201 36.96 3.90 -0.51
N LEU A 202 37.63 3.66 0.61
CA LEU A 202 38.69 2.67 0.75
C LEU A 202 38.28 1.57 1.71
N GLU A 203 38.82 0.37 1.49
CA GLU A 203 38.66 -0.76 2.40
C GLU A 203 39.44 -0.52 3.70
N GLY A 204 38.84 -0.86 4.84
CA GLY A 204 39.42 -0.71 6.17
C GLY A 204 39.29 0.69 6.77
N VAL A 205 39.47 0.77 8.09
CA VAL A 205 39.43 2.02 8.90
C VAL A 205 40.82 2.55 9.26
N ALA A 206 41.85 1.70 9.15
CA ALA A 206 43.23 2.03 9.49
C ALA A 206 44.05 2.30 8.23
N THR A 207 43.63 3.27 7.42
CA THR A 207 44.32 3.62 6.15
C THR A 207 45.63 4.37 6.37
N GLY A 208 45.86 4.90 7.58
CA GLY A 208 47.01 5.74 7.91
C GLY A 208 47.04 7.08 7.16
N LEU A 209 45.91 7.50 6.57
CA LEU A 209 45.77 8.76 5.86
C LEU A 209 45.21 9.85 6.78
N SER A 210 45.64 11.09 6.56
CA SER A 210 45.14 12.29 7.25
C SER A 210 44.79 13.39 6.23
N PRO A 211 43.94 14.38 6.59
CA PRO A 211 43.78 15.59 5.80
C PRO A 211 45.15 16.22 5.51
N GLY A 212 45.39 16.59 4.24
CA GLY A 212 46.67 17.08 3.73
C GLY A 212 47.55 16.01 3.04
N ASP A 213 47.28 14.72 3.24
CA ASP A 213 47.98 13.65 2.52
C ASP A 213 47.61 13.63 1.04
N ALA A 214 48.54 13.19 0.20
CA ALA A 214 48.32 13.07 -1.24
C ALA A 214 48.02 11.61 -1.62
N ILE A 215 47.02 11.43 -2.47
CA ILE A 215 46.72 10.16 -3.14
C ILE A 215 46.95 10.29 -4.64
N LEU A 216 47.29 9.18 -5.27
CA LEU A 216 47.38 9.00 -6.71
C LEU A 216 46.28 8.02 -7.14
N ILE A 217 45.54 8.39 -8.16
CA ILE A 217 44.61 7.52 -8.88
C ILE A 217 45.20 7.30 -10.27
N VAL A 218 45.53 6.06 -10.62
CA VAL A 218 46.23 5.73 -11.87
C VAL A 218 45.67 4.46 -12.48
N GLY A 219 45.44 4.47 -13.79
CA GLY A 219 44.88 3.33 -14.52
C GLY A 219 45.93 2.48 -15.24
N LEU A 220 45.46 1.38 -15.82
CA LEU A 220 46.24 0.54 -16.71
C LEU A 220 46.73 1.31 -17.96
N GLU A 221 46.05 2.39 -18.33
CA GLU A 221 46.44 3.25 -19.44
C GLU A 221 47.83 3.86 -19.19
N ARG A 222 48.06 4.52 -18.05
CA ARG A 222 49.36 5.09 -17.67
C ARG A 222 50.40 4.03 -17.32
N GLN A 223 49.98 2.83 -16.90
CA GLN A 223 50.91 1.72 -16.67
C GLN A 223 51.49 1.13 -17.96
N ARG A 224 50.71 1.13 -19.05
CA ARG A 224 51.09 0.56 -20.36
C ARG A 224 51.75 1.59 -21.26
N ASP A 225 51.33 2.84 -21.16
CA ASP A 225 51.84 3.95 -21.96
C ASP A 225 52.35 5.06 -21.03
N PRO A 226 53.67 5.30 -20.97
CA PRO A 226 54.25 6.35 -20.14
C PRO A 226 53.75 7.76 -20.43
N GLY A 227 53.24 8.05 -21.64
CA GLY A 227 52.70 9.36 -22.01
C GLY A 227 51.20 9.53 -21.82
N SER A 228 50.53 8.57 -21.16
CA SER A 228 49.08 8.66 -20.93
C SER A 228 48.74 9.62 -19.80
N GLU A 229 48.00 10.69 -20.09
CA GLU A 229 47.49 11.62 -19.06
C GLU A 229 46.22 11.12 -18.34
N ARG A 230 46.15 9.80 -18.14
CA ARG A 230 45.04 9.10 -17.47
C ARG A 230 45.36 8.75 -16.02
N TRP A 231 45.57 9.79 -15.23
CA TRP A 231 45.88 9.71 -13.81
C TRP A 231 45.54 11.02 -13.10
N ASP A 232 45.41 10.99 -11.78
CA ASP A 232 45.11 12.15 -10.96
C ASP A 232 45.84 12.07 -9.62
N VAL A 233 46.49 13.16 -9.20
CA VAL A 233 46.98 13.32 -7.83
C VAL A 233 46.08 14.27 -7.08
N ARG A 234 45.60 13.89 -5.90
CA ARG A 234 44.72 14.73 -5.08
C ARG A 234 45.20 14.79 -3.64
N VAL A 235 45.07 15.98 -3.05
CA VAL A 235 45.32 16.20 -1.63
C VAL A 235 43.99 16.09 -0.89
N LEU A 236 44.01 15.31 0.20
CA LEU A 236 42.82 15.00 0.96
C LEU A 236 42.40 16.21 1.80
N SER A 237 41.13 16.61 1.69
CA SER A 237 40.53 17.62 2.56
C SER A 237 39.89 17.00 3.81
N ALA A 238 39.45 15.74 3.72
CA ALA A 238 38.93 14.99 4.86
C ALA A 238 39.18 13.48 4.72
N VAL A 239 39.32 12.82 5.87
CA VAL A 239 39.42 11.36 6.01
C VAL A 239 38.46 10.94 7.11
N GLU A 240 37.39 10.25 6.73
CA GLU A 240 36.26 9.92 7.61
C GLU A 240 36.15 8.40 7.76
N PRO A 241 36.64 7.79 8.86
CA PRO A 241 36.51 6.36 9.08
C PRO A 241 35.04 5.98 9.38
N ASP A 242 34.53 4.98 8.66
CA ASP A 242 33.24 4.33 8.87
C ASP A 242 33.48 2.98 9.55
N ILE A 243 33.52 2.99 10.89
CA ILE A 243 33.80 1.82 11.72
C ILE A 243 32.77 0.72 11.51
N ALA A 244 31.49 1.09 11.42
CA ALA A 244 30.41 0.13 11.21
C ALA A 244 30.50 -0.55 9.84
N GLY A 245 30.89 0.21 8.81
CA GLY A 245 31.07 -0.30 7.44
C GLY A 245 32.45 -0.89 7.14
N GLY A 246 33.38 -0.90 8.09
CA GLY A 246 34.75 -1.42 7.90
C GLY A 246 35.52 -0.71 6.77
N ARG A 247 35.27 0.58 6.56
CA ARG A 247 35.76 1.34 5.39
C ARG A 247 36.08 2.79 5.75
N THR A 248 36.75 3.51 4.86
CA THR A 248 37.10 4.93 5.06
C THR A 248 36.66 5.76 3.87
N ARG A 249 35.97 6.87 4.11
CA ARG A 249 35.66 7.86 3.07
C ARG A 249 36.77 8.88 2.96
N LEU A 250 37.26 9.08 1.75
CA LEU A 250 38.20 10.12 1.40
C LEU A 250 37.47 11.23 0.65
N ARG A 251 37.83 12.48 0.95
CA ARG A 251 37.30 13.66 0.25
C ARG A 251 38.43 14.61 -0.14
N TRP A 252 38.26 15.30 -1.25
CA TRP A 252 39.17 16.35 -1.73
C TRP A 252 38.37 17.49 -2.37
N THR A 253 39.00 18.66 -2.47
CA THR A 253 38.38 19.90 -2.97
C THR A 253 38.46 20.02 -4.49
N HIS A 254 39.61 19.71 -5.08
CA HIS A 254 39.83 19.82 -6.51
C HIS A 254 39.32 18.57 -7.24
N PRO A 255 38.27 18.65 -8.08
CA PRO A 255 37.65 17.47 -8.68
C PRO A 255 38.60 16.67 -9.57
N LEU A 256 38.33 15.37 -9.80
CA LEU A 256 39.13 14.54 -10.72
C LEU A 256 39.09 15.06 -12.17
N GLY A 257 40.21 14.92 -12.87
CA GLY A 257 40.49 15.56 -14.16
C GLY A 257 40.81 17.06 -14.03
N SER A 258 41.58 17.59 -14.97
CA SER A 258 41.94 19.01 -15.02
C SER A 258 42.11 19.50 -16.46
N ALA A 259 41.98 20.82 -16.66
CA ALA A 259 42.28 21.46 -17.94
C ALA A 259 43.77 21.83 -18.08
N PHE A 260 44.44 22.09 -16.96
CA PHE A 260 45.87 22.39 -16.92
C PHE A 260 46.55 21.75 -15.69
N PRO A 261 47.52 20.83 -15.88
CA PRO A 261 47.72 20.07 -17.12
C PRO A 261 46.42 19.37 -17.55
N ALA A 262 46.32 19.03 -18.83
CA ALA A 262 45.14 18.36 -19.35
C ALA A 262 45.11 16.91 -18.87
N MET A 263 44.37 16.63 -17.80
CA MET A 263 44.26 15.31 -17.19
C MET A 263 42.86 14.74 -17.38
N THR A 264 42.78 13.44 -17.62
CA THR A 264 41.52 12.70 -17.63
C THR A 264 41.59 11.59 -16.58
N PRO A 265 40.52 11.31 -15.82
CA PRO A 265 40.56 10.21 -14.87
C PRO A 265 40.81 8.86 -15.53
N ALA A 266 41.46 7.96 -14.79
CA ALA A 266 41.68 6.57 -15.19
C ALA A 266 40.34 5.88 -15.50
N SER A 267 40.24 5.20 -16.64
CA SER A 267 39.02 4.51 -17.07
C SER A 267 39.13 2.99 -17.05
N LEU A 268 40.35 2.44 -16.97
CA LEU A 268 40.59 1.00 -17.00
C LEU A 268 41.50 0.57 -15.84
N GLY A 269 41.01 -0.33 -14.98
CA GLY A 269 41.81 -0.91 -13.91
C GLY A 269 42.42 0.13 -12.95
N ALA A 270 41.63 1.13 -12.55
CA ALA A 270 42.08 2.20 -11.68
C ALA A 270 42.60 1.67 -10.34
N GLU A 271 43.80 2.09 -9.98
CA GLU A 271 44.45 1.82 -8.70
C GLU A 271 44.56 3.12 -7.91
N VAL A 272 44.45 3.01 -6.59
CA VAL A 272 44.67 4.13 -5.66
C VAL A 272 45.95 3.87 -4.89
N HIS A 273 46.79 4.90 -4.77
CA HIS A 273 48.03 4.85 -4.02
C HIS A 273 48.11 6.03 -3.06
N ALA A 274 48.55 5.82 -1.82
CA ALA A 274 48.99 6.90 -0.94
C ALA A 274 50.41 7.32 -1.33
N LEU A 275 50.66 8.61 -1.53
CA LEU A 275 52.02 9.16 -1.68
C LEU A 275 52.50 9.58 -0.29
N ARG A 276 53.08 8.63 0.44
CA ARG A 276 53.39 8.74 1.87
C ARG A 276 54.48 9.74 2.20
N GLN A 277 55.23 10.21 1.20
CA GLN A 277 56.38 11.07 1.42
C GLN A 277 56.34 12.33 0.55
N ARG A 278 56.59 13.47 1.18
CA ARG A 278 56.92 14.73 0.52
C ARG A 278 58.42 14.98 0.66
N THR A 279 59.11 15.14 -0.46
CA THR A 279 60.55 15.48 -0.51
C THR A 279 60.82 16.49 -1.61
N ALA A 280 62.08 16.82 -1.84
CA ALA A 280 62.52 17.75 -2.86
C ALA A 280 63.61 17.13 -3.74
N LEU A 281 63.99 17.81 -4.81
CA LEU A 281 65.16 17.45 -5.61
C LEU A 281 66.46 17.84 -4.87
N PHE A 282 67.51 17.04 -5.03
CA PHE A 282 68.83 17.36 -4.47
C PHE A 282 69.33 18.70 -5.05
N GLY A 283 69.73 19.62 -4.17
CA GLY A 283 70.10 20.98 -4.55
C GLY A 283 69.01 22.03 -4.32
N HIS A 284 67.79 21.65 -3.91
CA HIS A 284 66.72 22.62 -3.62
C HIS A 284 67.14 23.67 -2.57
N ASN A 285 67.91 23.24 -1.57
CA ASN A 285 68.47 24.02 -0.47
C ASN A 285 69.93 24.43 -0.69
N ALA A 286 70.48 24.23 -1.90
CA ALA A 286 71.85 24.62 -2.18
C ALA A 286 72.05 26.11 -1.85
N PRO A 287 73.14 26.51 -1.17
CA PRO A 287 73.36 27.91 -0.86
C PRO A 287 73.56 28.72 -2.16
N ASP A 288 73.30 30.03 -2.11
CA ASP A 288 73.54 30.90 -3.26
C ASP A 288 75.05 30.96 -3.56
N ALA A 289 75.43 30.60 -4.78
CA ALA A 289 76.83 30.56 -5.22
C ALA A 289 77.52 31.93 -5.08
N ASN A 290 76.76 33.02 -5.19
CA ASN A 290 77.24 34.40 -5.07
C ASN A 290 77.68 34.76 -3.64
N LEU A 291 77.37 33.92 -2.63
CA LEU A 291 77.80 34.12 -1.25
C LEU A 291 79.23 33.62 -0.96
N PHE A 292 79.83 32.84 -1.87
CA PHE A 292 81.07 32.09 -1.59
C PHE A 292 82.36 32.68 -2.18
N GLY A 293 82.31 33.79 -2.93
CA GLY A 293 83.54 34.39 -3.44
C GLY A 293 83.35 35.50 -4.46
N ASN A 294 84.46 35.86 -5.12
CA ASN A 294 84.51 36.71 -6.32
C ASN A 294 85.09 35.91 -7.51
N ALA A 295 85.36 36.55 -8.66
CA ALA A 295 85.89 35.88 -9.86
C ALA A 295 87.26 35.18 -9.66
N ASP A 296 87.99 35.51 -8.59
CA ASP A 296 89.30 34.94 -8.25
C ASP A 296 89.23 33.80 -7.20
N SER A 297 88.02 33.35 -6.87
CA SER A 297 87.81 32.33 -5.84
C SER A 297 87.98 30.89 -6.34
N ASN A 298 88.37 29.99 -5.43
CA ASN A 298 88.54 28.55 -5.71
C ASN A 298 87.25 27.83 -6.14
N ILE A 299 86.09 28.50 -6.07
CA ILE A 299 84.81 27.95 -6.52
C ILE A 299 84.52 28.20 -7.99
N ALA A 300 85.36 28.97 -8.70
CA ALA A 300 85.16 29.32 -10.11
C ALA A 300 84.95 28.10 -11.04
N GLN A 301 85.54 26.95 -10.73
CA GLN A 301 85.35 25.70 -11.49
C GLN A 301 84.01 24.99 -11.22
N LEU A 302 83.32 25.37 -10.13
CA LEU A 302 82.07 24.77 -9.65
C LEU A 302 80.83 25.60 -9.99
N ILE A 303 81.01 26.79 -10.57
CA ILE A 303 79.96 27.74 -10.93
C ILE A 303 79.98 28.04 -12.44
N ASP A 304 78.85 28.47 -12.97
CA ASP A 304 78.73 29.01 -14.32
C ASP A 304 78.92 30.53 -14.28
N THR A 305 80.01 31.00 -14.91
CA THR A 305 80.40 32.41 -14.94
C THR A 305 79.90 33.16 -16.19
N SER A 306 79.04 32.53 -17.00
CA SER A 306 78.48 33.14 -18.23
C SER A 306 77.49 34.29 -17.98
N SER A 307 77.07 34.50 -16.72
CA SER A 307 76.12 35.53 -16.31
C SER A 307 76.65 36.35 -15.12
N ALA A 308 76.15 37.58 -14.96
CA ALA A 308 76.51 38.48 -13.84
C ALA A 308 76.08 37.94 -12.46
N HIS A 309 75.13 36.99 -12.44
CA HIS A 309 74.77 36.21 -11.26
C HIS A 309 75.21 34.77 -11.46
N TRP A 310 76.12 34.29 -10.62
CA TRP A 310 76.62 32.91 -10.75
C TRP A 310 75.58 31.91 -10.32
N ASN A 311 75.41 30.87 -11.13
CA ASN A 311 74.70 29.65 -10.74
C ASN A 311 75.72 28.54 -10.53
N TRP A 312 75.37 27.52 -9.76
CA TRP A 312 76.21 26.32 -9.71
C TRP A 312 76.29 25.66 -11.10
N LYS A 313 77.45 25.10 -11.43
CA LYS A 313 77.65 24.38 -12.69
C LYS A 313 76.72 23.17 -12.74
N ASN A 314 76.01 22.99 -13.86
CA ASN A 314 74.99 21.93 -14.03
C ASN A 314 73.86 21.98 -12.97
N PHE A 315 73.48 23.17 -12.50
CA PHE A 315 72.38 23.35 -11.53
C PHE A 315 70.99 23.22 -12.17
N ALA A 316 70.73 22.02 -12.67
CA ALA A 316 69.51 21.64 -13.33
C ALA A 316 69.17 20.18 -12.94
N LEU A 317 67.91 19.81 -13.12
CA LEU A 317 67.53 18.40 -13.00
C LEU A 317 68.11 17.60 -14.17
N ASP A 318 68.47 16.34 -13.92
CA ASP A 318 68.88 15.38 -14.93
C ASP A 318 67.69 14.44 -15.23
N PRO A 319 67.09 14.49 -16.44
CA PRO A 319 65.93 13.68 -16.77
C PRO A 319 66.19 12.15 -16.72
N ALA A 320 67.45 11.72 -16.85
CA ALA A 320 67.81 10.30 -16.78
C ALA A 320 68.09 9.81 -15.35
N ALA A 321 68.35 10.74 -14.43
CA ALA A 321 68.80 10.45 -13.06
C ALA A 321 68.31 11.52 -12.07
N LEU A 322 67.04 11.41 -11.67
CA LEU A 322 66.42 12.27 -10.68
C LEU A 322 66.98 11.97 -9.29
N ASP A 323 67.84 12.83 -8.78
CA ASP A 323 68.34 12.72 -7.42
C ASP A 323 67.40 13.45 -6.46
N LEU A 324 66.76 12.69 -5.59
CA LEU A 324 65.94 13.23 -4.51
C LEU A 324 66.83 13.59 -3.32
N ASP A 325 66.42 14.64 -2.61
CA ASP A 325 67.00 15.00 -1.34
C ASP A 325 66.68 13.91 -0.30
N THR A 326 67.68 13.54 0.50
CA THR A 326 67.67 12.46 1.51
C THR A 326 67.68 11.01 0.98
N ASP A 327 67.96 10.08 1.90
CA ASP A 327 67.97 8.64 1.66
C ASP A 327 66.58 8.06 1.93
N ASN A 328 65.87 7.64 0.88
CA ASN A 328 64.46 7.27 0.88
C ASN A 328 64.29 5.78 0.55
N PRO A 329 64.64 4.86 1.48
CA PRO A 329 64.74 3.43 1.21
C PRO A 329 63.40 2.76 0.85
N LYS A 330 62.28 3.43 1.08
CA LYS A 330 60.94 2.94 0.75
C LYS A 330 60.51 3.28 -0.69
N ILE A 331 61.30 4.05 -1.43
CA ILE A 331 61.10 4.24 -2.87
C ILE A 331 61.78 3.07 -3.58
N VAL A 332 61.01 2.29 -4.32
CA VAL A 332 61.46 1.04 -4.96
C VAL A 332 61.12 1.01 -6.45
N GLY A 333 61.75 0.11 -7.20
CA GLY A 333 61.38 -0.14 -8.60
C GLY A 333 59.89 -0.47 -8.73
N GLY A 334 59.23 0.13 -9.71
CA GLY A 334 57.80 0.00 -9.97
C GLY A 334 56.89 0.95 -9.20
N SER A 335 57.39 1.66 -8.17
CA SER A 335 56.64 2.67 -7.43
C SER A 335 56.41 3.96 -8.26
N TRP A 336 55.51 4.81 -7.80
CA TRP A 336 55.14 6.06 -8.44
C TRP A 336 55.73 7.26 -7.70
N ILE A 337 56.13 8.27 -8.47
CA ILE A 337 56.47 9.60 -7.98
C ILE A 337 55.75 10.66 -8.81
N ALA A 338 55.30 11.73 -8.16
CA ALA A 338 54.76 12.91 -8.85
C ALA A 338 55.63 14.12 -8.56
N LEU A 339 56.03 14.85 -9.60
CA LEU A 339 56.72 16.12 -9.49
C LEU A 339 55.71 17.24 -9.65
N VAL A 340 55.75 18.22 -8.76
CA VAL A 340 54.87 19.39 -8.78
C VAL A 340 55.75 20.64 -8.85
N SER A 341 55.68 21.37 -9.96
CA SER A 341 56.31 22.69 -10.07
C SER A 341 55.58 23.63 -9.13
N ASN A 342 56.30 24.46 -8.37
CA ASN A 342 55.71 25.40 -7.41
C ASN A 342 55.46 26.75 -8.11
N GLU A 343 54.41 26.79 -8.94
CA GLU A 343 54.02 27.94 -9.76
C GLU A 343 52.69 28.52 -9.28
N ALA A 344 52.73 29.73 -8.71
CA ALA A 344 51.52 30.42 -8.26
C ALA A 344 50.54 30.67 -9.42
N GLY A 345 49.26 30.38 -9.20
CA GLY A 345 48.18 30.61 -10.18
C GLY A 345 48.01 29.53 -11.25
N ARG A 346 48.80 28.44 -11.18
CA ARG A 346 48.63 27.23 -12.02
C ARG A 346 48.34 26.02 -11.13
N GLY A 347 47.73 24.97 -11.69
CA GLY A 347 47.39 23.75 -10.94
C GLY A 347 46.24 23.94 -9.95
N SER A 348 46.26 23.17 -8.86
CA SER A 348 45.26 23.24 -7.78
C SER A 348 45.78 24.07 -6.60
N ALA A 349 44.90 24.56 -5.73
CA ALA A 349 45.32 25.30 -4.54
C ALA A 349 46.22 24.46 -3.61
N ASP A 350 45.95 23.15 -3.52
CA ASP A 350 46.68 22.23 -2.65
C ASP A 350 48.00 21.72 -3.27
N LEU A 351 48.11 21.78 -4.60
CA LEU A 351 49.31 21.46 -5.39
C LEU A 351 49.50 22.55 -6.47
N PRO A 352 50.04 23.72 -6.09
CA PRO A 352 50.13 24.87 -6.98
C PRO A 352 51.25 24.68 -8.00
N GLY A 353 50.87 24.49 -9.26
CA GLY A 353 51.72 24.46 -10.45
C GLY A 353 51.52 23.21 -11.30
N TYR A 354 52.48 22.91 -12.17
CA TYR A 354 52.41 21.80 -13.11
C TYR A 354 52.74 20.49 -12.40
N THR A 355 51.84 19.50 -12.47
CA THR A 355 52.06 18.17 -11.88
C THR A 355 52.33 17.17 -12.98
N GLU A 356 53.33 16.31 -12.81
CA GLU A 356 53.67 15.24 -13.76
C GLU A 356 53.99 13.94 -13.01
N LEU A 357 53.58 12.81 -13.57
CA LEU A 357 53.71 11.50 -12.92
C LEU A 357 54.73 10.63 -13.63
N TYR A 358 55.60 10.01 -12.84
CA TYR A 358 56.63 9.10 -13.32
C TYR A 358 56.60 7.78 -12.55
N ARG A 359 56.83 6.68 -13.28
CA ARG A 359 57.06 5.37 -12.67
C ARG A 359 58.55 5.14 -12.49
N VAL A 360 58.93 4.67 -11.31
CA VAL A 360 60.33 4.41 -10.98
C VAL A 360 60.79 3.13 -11.69
N ARG A 361 61.71 3.25 -12.66
CA ARG A 361 62.30 2.08 -13.34
C ARG A 361 63.43 1.47 -12.53
N ALA A 362 64.29 2.30 -11.94
CA ALA A 362 65.41 1.88 -11.11
C ALA A 362 65.65 2.90 -9.98
N VAL A 363 66.16 2.40 -8.85
CA VAL A 363 66.55 3.21 -7.68
C VAL A 363 67.98 2.90 -7.30
N ALA A 364 68.76 3.91 -6.95
CA ALA A 364 70.07 3.75 -6.33
C ALA A 364 70.26 4.73 -5.17
N HIS A 365 70.74 4.23 -4.04
CA HIS A 365 71.08 5.03 -2.87
C HIS A 365 72.58 5.34 -2.90
N ARG A 366 72.96 6.62 -2.96
CA ARG A 366 74.38 7.04 -3.11
C ARG A 366 74.65 8.32 -2.36
N SER A 367 75.93 8.61 -2.11
CA SER A 367 76.35 9.95 -1.66
C SER A 367 76.55 10.84 -2.88
N ARG A 368 76.04 12.07 -2.84
CA ARG A 368 76.25 13.10 -3.86
C ARG A 368 76.85 14.33 -3.20
N ASN A 369 77.92 14.85 -3.79
CA ASN A 369 78.56 16.09 -3.40
C ASN A 369 78.56 17.03 -4.61
N ALA A 370 77.66 18.02 -4.60
CA ALA A 370 77.52 19.03 -5.65
C ALA A 370 76.81 20.27 -5.10
N PHE A 371 76.97 21.41 -5.76
CA PHE A 371 76.25 22.65 -5.42
C PHE A 371 76.55 23.20 -4.02
N GLY A 372 77.77 22.96 -3.52
CA GLY A 372 78.17 23.36 -2.17
C GLY A 372 77.54 22.55 -1.05
N ILE A 373 76.88 21.42 -1.36
CA ILE A 373 76.24 20.53 -0.38
C ILE A 373 76.65 19.07 -0.63
N SER A 374 76.73 18.29 0.45
CA SER A 374 77.00 16.86 0.41
C SER A 374 75.96 16.12 1.23
N GLY A 375 75.43 15.03 0.69
CA GLY A 375 74.41 14.24 1.37
C GLY A 375 74.16 12.89 0.71
N LYS A 376 73.44 12.03 1.42
CA LYS A 376 72.86 10.82 0.82
C LYS A 376 71.64 11.20 0.00
N VAL A 377 71.55 10.65 -1.21
CA VAL A 377 70.46 10.88 -2.15
C VAL A 377 69.85 9.56 -2.59
N THR A 378 68.59 9.65 -3.01
CA THR A 378 67.89 8.57 -3.71
C THR A 378 67.84 8.93 -5.19
N ARG A 379 68.66 8.26 -6.00
CA ARG A 379 68.65 8.42 -7.46
C ARG A 379 67.56 7.57 -8.07
N ILE A 380 66.68 8.19 -8.83
CA ILE A 380 65.58 7.55 -9.54
C ILE A 380 65.83 7.67 -11.04
N THR A 381 65.72 6.55 -11.74
CA THR A 381 65.55 6.56 -13.20
C THR A 381 64.05 6.44 -13.51
N PRO A 382 63.41 7.47 -14.07
CA PRO A 382 61.99 7.42 -14.42
C PRO A 382 61.75 6.54 -15.66
N ASP A 383 60.49 6.15 -15.88
CA ASP A 383 60.04 5.39 -17.04
C ASP A 383 59.99 6.23 -18.33
N THR A 384 59.78 7.53 -18.19
CA THR A 384 59.79 8.51 -19.29
C THR A 384 60.50 9.81 -18.87
N ALA A 385 61.04 10.53 -19.83
CA ALA A 385 61.56 11.89 -19.67
C ALA A 385 60.58 12.96 -20.21
N GLU A 386 59.36 12.54 -20.57
CA GLU A 386 58.31 13.44 -21.02
C GLU A 386 58.06 14.55 -19.99
N ASN A 387 57.99 15.79 -20.49
CA ASN A 387 57.78 17.00 -19.69
C ASN A 387 58.82 17.25 -18.57
N LEU A 388 59.86 16.42 -18.47
CA LEU A 388 60.86 16.45 -17.42
C LEU A 388 62.01 17.40 -17.80
N THR A 389 61.76 18.71 -17.78
CA THR A 389 62.75 19.74 -18.16
C THR A 389 63.14 20.64 -16.99
N ALA A 390 64.39 21.12 -17.00
CA ALA A 390 64.90 22.06 -16.00
C ALA A 390 64.08 23.36 -15.89
N SER A 391 63.44 23.78 -16.98
CA SER A 391 62.54 24.94 -17.01
C SER A 391 61.21 24.68 -16.28
N ARG A 392 60.72 23.44 -16.31
CA ARG A 392 59.43 23.08 -15.72
C ARG A 392 59.57 22.65 -14.26
N PHE A 393 60.61 21.90 -13.95
CA PHE A 393 60.87 21.38 -12.60
C PHE A 393 62.21 21.87 -12.03
N PRO A 394 62.43 23.19 -11.87
CA PRO A 394 63.67 23.71 -11.32
C PRO A 394 63.92 23.18 -9.90
N LEU A 395 65.18 22.84 -9.58
CA LEU A 395 65.55 22.14 -8.35
C LEU A 395 64.96 22.77 -7.07
N ARG A 396 64.90 24.10 -6.99
CA ARG A 396 64.41 24.86 -5.82
C ARG A 396 62.90 24.95 -5.68
N ARG A 397 62.14 24.69 -6.74
CA ARG A 397 60.69 24.90 -6.80
C ARG A 397 59.97 23.64 -7.30
N THR A 398 60.51 22.48 -6.98
CA THR A 398 59.87 21.20 -7.29
C THR A 398 59.61 20.44 -6.01
N LEU A 399 58.33 20.20 -5.71
CA LEU A 399 57.90 19.24 -4.72
C LEU A 399 57.88 17.86 -5.36
N VAL A 400 58.38 16.85 -4.64
CA VAL A 400 58.31 15.46 -5.05
C VAL A 400 57.41 14.72 -4.07
N LEU A 401 56.30 14.19 -4.58
CA LEU A 401 55.42 13.27 -3.87
C LEU A 401 55.86 11.84 -4.23
N ALA A 402 56.23 11.06 -3.23
CA ALA A 402 56.85 9.75 -3.43
C ALA A 402 56.34 8.73 -2.40
N GLN A 403 56.98 7.55 -2.40
CA GLN A 403 56.62 6.41 -1.55
C GLN A 403 55.17 5.99 -1.78
N SER A 404 54.84 5.62 -3.02
CA SER A 404 53.52 5.14 -3.40
C SER A 404 53.20 3.81 -2.71
N GLU A 405 52.14 3.79 -1.92
CA GLU A 405 51.61 2.60 -1.26
C GLU A 405 50.21 2.32 -1.78
N ARG A 406 49.99 1.14 -2.37
CA ARG A 406 48.70 0.76 -2.94
C ARG A 406 47.64 0.63 -1.84
N LEU A 407 46.48 1.21 -2.10
CA LEU A 407 45.27 1.09 -1.28
C LEU A 407 44.20 0.35 -2.08
N THR A 408 43.29 -0.34 -1.39
CA THR A 408 42.17 -1.05 -2.02
C THR A 408 40.94 -0.14 -2.05
N PRO A 409 40.47 0.27 -3.23
CA PRO A 409 39.19 0.97 -3.35
C PRO A 409 38.05 0.07 -2.91
N HIS A 410 37.07 0.67 -2.25
CA HIS A 410 35.85 0.01 -1.82
C HIS A 410 34.66 0.54 -2.64
N ALA A 411 33.68 -0.31 -2.90
CA ALA A 411 32.45 0.09 -3.58
C ALA A 411 31.72 1.20 -2.79
N ARG A 412 31.16 2.17 -3.52
CA ARG A 412 30.45 3.31 -2.94
C ARG A 412 29.13 2.83 -2.33
N PRO A 413 28.84 3.12 -1.05
CA PRO A 413 27.53 2.81 -0.47
C PRO A 413 26.42 3.62 -1.14
N LEU A 414 25.36 2.93 -1.54
CA LEU A 414 24.09 3.55 -1.90
C LEU A 414 23.30 3.84 -0.62
N ARG A 415 23.10 5.12 -0.32
CA ARG A 415 22.47 5.57 0.95
C ARG A 415 20.99 5.91 0.81
N HIS A 416 20.50 6.10 -0.41
CA HIS A 416 19.12 6.46 -0.64
C HIS A 416 18.17 5.28 -0.42
N PRO A 417 16.94 5.55 0.08
CA PRO A 417 15.92 4.51 0.20
C PRO A 417 15.51 3.96 -1.16
N VAL A 418 14.72 2.89 -1.13
CA VAL A 418 14.07 2.31 -2.31
C VAL A 418 12.57 2.60 -2.20
N GLN A 419 12.02 3.32 -3.18
CA GLN A 419 10.62 3.76 -3.20
C GLN A 419 10.06 3.95 -4.62
N ASP A 420 10.90 3.80 -5.64
CA ASP A 420 10.62 4.18 -7.02
C ASP A 420 10.26 2.95 -7.87
N GLU A 421 9.97 3.16 -9.15
CA GLU A 421 9.71 2.08 -10.12
C GLU A 421 10.98 1.30 -10.48
N LEU A 422 12.17 1.87 -10.30
CA LEU A 422 13.43 1.22 -10.65
C LEU A 422 14.05 0.52 -9.43
N LEU A 423 14.13 -0.81 -9.48
CA LEU A 423 14.71 -1.65 -8.44
C LEU A 423 15.87 -2.47 -8.98
N THR A 424 17.09 -2.17 -8.52
CA THR A 424 18.26 -3.01 -8.79
C THR A 424 18.48 -3.99 -7.65
N LEU A 425 18.47 -5.28 -7.97
CA LEU A 425 18.86 -6.38 -7.10
C LEU A 425 20.39 -6.48 -7.09
N GLY A 426 20.98 -6.70 -5.92
CA GLY A 426 22.43 -6.91 -5.76
C GLY A 426 22.89 -8.33 -6.13
N VAL A 427 22.10 -9.00 -6.96
CA VAL A 427 22.33 -10.35 -7.47
C VAL A 427 21.80 -10.43 -8.89
N ARG A 428 22.42 -11.26 -9.71
CA ARG A 428 21.94 -11.62 -11.04
C ARG A 428 20.88 -12.72 -10.91
N ALA A 429 19.63 -12.32 -10.99
CA ALA A 429 18.46 -13.20 -10.93
C ALA A 429 17.95 -13.52 -12.34
N GLU A 430 18.23 -14.73 -12.83
CA GLU A 430 17.81 -15.20 -14.15
C GLU A 430 16.34 -15.67 -14.14
N GLY A 431 15.70 -15.64 -15.30
CA GLY A 431 14.36 -16.23 -15.52
C GLY A 431 13.16 -15.39 -15.06
N LEU A 432 13.36 -14.23 -14.42
CA LEU A 432 12.28 -13.29 -14.11
C LEU A 432 11.63 -12.76 -15.39
N GLN A 433 10.30 -12.65 -15.41
CA GLN A 433 9.53 -12.27 -16.60
C GLN A 433 8.81 -10.92 -16.43
N PRO A 434 8.59 -10.16 -17.51
CA PRO A 434 7.64 -9.05 -17.53
C PRO A 434 6.25 -9.49 -17.04
N GLY A 435 5.55 -8.61 -16.31
CA GLY A 435 4.22 -8.91 -15.75
C GLY A 435 4.22 -9.88 -14.56
N GLN A 436 5.38 -10.37 -14.10
CA GLN A 436 5.47 -11.24 -12.93
C GLN A 436 5.28 -10.46 -11.63
N ALA A 437 4.50 -11.01 -10.70
CA ALA A 437 4.38 -10.49 -9.34
C ALA A 437 5.61 -10.83 -8.50
N ILE A 438 6.06 -9.88 -7.67
CA ILE A 438 7.12 -10.04 -6.70
C ILE A 438 6.66 -9.52 -5.33
N ALA A 439 7.12 -10.18 -4.27
CA ALA A 439 6.89 -9.77 -2.89
C ALA A 439 8.10 -8.98 -2.40
N VAL A 440 7.93 -7.70 -2.13
CA VAL A 440 8.98 -6.81 -1.62
C VAL A 440 8.78 -6.68 -0.12
N SER A 441 9.83 -6.90 0.67
CA SER A 441 9.75 -6.82 2.14
C SER A 441 11.00 -6.19 2.75
N GLY A 442 10.84 -5.48 3.86
CA GLY A 442 11.95 -4.78 4.52
C GLY A 442 11.46 -3.89 5.66
N THR A 443 12.35 -3.07 6.21
CA THR A 443 11.99 -2.04 7.21
C THR A 443 11.74 -0.71 6.51
N ARG A 444 10.87 0.14 7.08
CA ARG A 444 10.66 1.50 6.56
C ARG A 444 11.88 2.38 6.81
N GLN A 445 12.19 3.27 5.87
CA GLN A 445 13.26 4.25 6.02
C GLN A 445 12.94 5.20 7.18
N ARG A 446 13.89 5.38 8.08
CA ARG A 446 13.79 6.34 9.18
C ARG A 446 14.35 7.70 8.78
N ILE A 447 13.77 8.75 9.33
CA ILE A 447 14.30 10.11 9.27
C ILE A 447 14.49 10.63 10.69
N ALA A 448 15.64 11.25 10.95
CA ALA A 448 15.96 11.92 12.19
C ALA A 448 15.80 13.43 12.03
N ILE A 449 15.25 14.08 13.06
CA ILE A 449 15.25 15.52 13.19
C ILE A 449 16.63 15.97 13.67
N ALA A 450 17.26 16.91 12.97
CA ALA A 450 18.58 17.42 13.32
C ALA A 450 18.56 18.08 14.71
N ALA A 451 19.63 17.93 15.49
CA ALA A 451 19.71 18.43 16.86
C ALA A 451 19.49 19.96 17.00
N GLY A 452 19.77 20.73 15.94
CA GLY A 452 19.57 22.18 15.89
C GLY A 452 18.29 22.65 15.17
N ALA A 453 17.37 21.75 14.84
CA ALA A 453 16.12 22.11 14.17
C ALA A 453 15.20 22.94 15.09
N ALA A 454 14.53 23.94 14.53
CA ALA A 454 13.58 24.78 15.28
C ALA A 454 12.20 24.09 15.35
N SER A 455 11.50 24.23 16.48
CA SER A 455 10.19 23.63 16.84
C SER A 455 9.33 23.11 15.66
N LEU A 456 9.66 21.90 15.18
CA LEU A 456 8.93 21.25 14.11
C LEU A 456 7.64 20.62 14.68
N VAL A 457 6.60 20.52 13.85
CA VAL A 457 5.32 19.94 14.25
C VAL A 457 4.87 18.95 13.19
N LEU A 458 4.57 17.72 13.63
CA LEU A 458 3.87 16.74 12.81
C LEU A 458 2.36 17.00 12.93
N ALA A 459 1.74 17.39 11.82
CA ALA A 459 0.28 17.49 11.73
C ALA A 459 -0.29 16.10 11.46
N THR A 460 -0.88 15.46 12.47
CA THR A 460 -1.38 14.09 12.37
C THR A 460 -2.75 14.03 11.70
N ASP A 461 -3.07 12.87 11.12
CA ASP A 461 -4.30 12.67 10.32
C ASP A 461 -5.59 12.79 11.15
N ASP A 462 -5.50 12.57 12.47
CA ASP A 462 -6.59 12.77 13.42
C ASP A 462 -6.81 14.25 13.81
N GLY A 463 -6.02 15.16 13.23
CA GLY A 463 -6.09 16.61 13.46
C GLY A 463 -5.27 17.10 14.65
N ALA A 464 -4.50 16.23 15.31
CA ALA A 464 -3.58 16.67 16.36
C ALA A 464 -2.28 17.27 15.80
N ALA A 465 -1.59 18.02 16.65
CA ALA A 465 -0.29 18.62 16.35
C ALA A 465 0.73 18.06 17.35
N VAL A 466 1.67 17.26 16.86
CA VAL A 466 2.71 16.63 17.69
C VAL A 466 4.01 17.42 17.54
N PRO A 467 4.47 18.14 18.58
CA PRO A 467 5.76 18.82 18.52
C PRO A 467 6.91 17.80 18.46
N LEU A 468 7.89 18.07 17.59
CA LEU A 468 9.08 17.26 17.39
C LEU A 468 10.31 18.00 17.90
N SER A 469 11.20 17.26 18.55
CA SER A 469 12.47 17.74 19.10
C SER A 469 13.67 17.19 18.31
N GLY A 470 14.81 17.87 18.41
CA GLY A 470 16.07 17.38 17.85
C GLY A 470 16.41 15.98 18.37
N GLY A 471 16.71 15.05 17.46
CA GLY A 471 16.96 13.64 17.78
C GLY A 471 15.72 12.74 17.68
N ASP A 472 14.52 13.29 17.51
CA ASP A 472 13.33 12.46 17.23
C ASP A 472 13.50 11.74 15.89
N GLU A 473 13.11 10.48 15.85
CA GLU A 473 13.15 9.64 14.67
C GLU A 473 11.74 9.15 14.30
N LEU A 474 11.40 9.26 13.02
CA LEU A 474 10.11 8.89 12.47
C LEU A 474 10.30 7.98 11.25
N PHE A 475 9.29 7.19 10.88
CA PHE A 475 9.32 6.37 9.68
C PHE A 475 8.67 7.07 8.50
N MET A 476 9.29 7.00 7.32
CA MET A 476 8.70 7.47 6.08
C MET A 476 7.56 6.55 5.63
N LEU A 477 6.38 7.14 5.41
CA LEU A 477 5.19 6.44 4.90
C LEU A 477 5.04 6.56 3.38
N ALA A 478 5.60 7.61 2.78
CA ALA A 478 5.58 7.86 1.34
C ALA A 478 6.82 8.65 0.92
N ALA A 479 7.08 8.71 -0.39
CA ALA A 479 8.17 9.50 -0.96
C ALA A 479 8.06 10.99 -0.54
N ALA A 480 9.21 11.58 -0.22
CA ALA A 480 9.27 12.99 0.13
C ALA A 480 8.99 13.87 -1.10
N ALA A 481 8.34 15.02 -0.88
CA ALA A 481 8.10 15.99 -1.93
C ALA A 481 8.84 17.31 -1.65
N ARG A 482 9.38 17.94 -2.69
CA ARG A 482 9.93 19.30 -2.62
C ARG A 482 8.83 20.33 -2.80
N LEU A 483 8.82 21.36 -1.96
CA LEU A 483 7.91 22.49 -2.10
C LEU A 483 8.53 23.56 -3.02
N ILE A 484 7.88 23.83 -4.15
CA ILE A 484 8.28 24.84 -5.13
C ILE A 484 7.07 25.75 -5.39
N GLY A 485 7.16 27.02 -4.96
CA GLY A 485 6.08 28.00 -5.18
C GLY A 485 4.72 27.60 -4.58
N GLY A 486 4.71 26.79 -3.52
CA GLY A 486 3.51 26.26 -2.87
C GLY A 486 3.06 24.88 -3.38
N SER A 487 3.58 24.42 -4.51
CA SER A 487 3.31 23.08 -5.06
C SER A 487 4.28 22.04 -4.51
N ALA A 488 3.79 20.84 -4.23
CA ALA A 488 4.61 19.70 -3.81
C ALA A 488 4.94 18.80 -5.01
N VAL A 489 6.22 18.59 -5.29
CA VAL A 489 6.72 17.72 -6.36
C VAL A 489 7.44 16.54 -5.73
N ALA A 490 6.97 15.31 -5.97
CA ALA A 490 7.60 14.10 -5.44
C ALA A 490 9.07 13.97 -5.91
N LEU A 491 9.93 13.48 -5.03
CA LEU A 491 11.35 13.23 -5.30
C LEU A 491 11.61 11.73 -5.31
N ASP A 492 12.41 11.27 -6.28
CA ASP A 492 13.02 9.94 -6.23
C ASP A 492 13.98 9.83 -5.04
N GLY A 493 14.36 8.60 -4.69
CA GLY A 493 15.18 8.35 -3.49
C GLY A 493 16.55 9.06 -3.53
N GLU A 494 17.22 9.06 -4.69
CA GLU A 494 18.56 9.64 -4.85
C GLU A 494 18.51 11.17 -4.75
N THR A 495 17.59 11.79 -5.50
CA THR A 495 17.36 13.23 -5.50
C THR A 495 16.96 13.72 -4.11
N PHE A 496 16.12 12.97 -3.39
CA PHE A 496 15.76 13.28 -2.00
C PHE A 496 16.99 13.38 -1.10
N VAL A 497 17.86 12.36 -1.12
CA VAL A 497 19.10 12.37 -0.29
C VAL A 497 20.04 13.50 -0.72
N ALA A 498 20.13 13.81 -2.01
CA ALA A 498 20.95 14.92 -2.51
C ALA A 498 20.45 16.32 -2.04
N GLN A 499 19.19 16.44 -1.62
CA GLN A 499 18.65 17.67 -1.03
C GLN A 499 18.90 17.79 0.48
N LEU A 500 19.07 16.68 1.20
CA LEU A 500 19.30 16.71 2.66
C LEU A 500 20.53 17.59 3.00
N GLY A 501 20.43 18.34 4.10
CA GLY A 501 21.46 19.31 4.49
C GLY A 501 21.34 20.70 3.84
N ARG A 502 20.50 20.89 2.82
CA ARG A 502 20.36 22.19 2.13
C ARG A 502 19.34 23.10 2.84
N ALA A 503 19.81 24.24 3.36
CA ALA A 503 18.96 25.19 4.10
C ALA A 503 17.86 25.87 3.26
N THR A 504 18.06 26.02 1.95
CA THR A 504 17.10 26.69 1.04
C THR A 504 16.02 25.77 0.47
N THR A 505 16.08 24.48 0.77
CA THR A 505 15.15 23.49 0.22
C THR A 505 14.12 23.11 1.26
N ARG A 506 12.83 23.36 0.97
CA ARG A 506 11.72 22.90 1.80
C ARG A 506 11.19 21.56 1.30
N LEU A 507 10.93 20.65 2.23
CA LEU A 507 10.41 19.33 1.97
C LEU A 507 9.09 19.11 2.73
N ARG A 508 8.19 18.33 2.13
CA ARG A 508 6.97 17.79 2.75
C ARG A 508 7.08 16.26 2.80
N LEU A 509 6.89 15.68 3.98
CA LEU A 509 7.00 14.24 4.22
C LEU A 509 5.74 13.71 4.89
N ARG A 510 5.36 12.47 4.53
CA ARG A 510 4.38 11.68 5.28
C ARG A 510 5.12 10.75 6.22
N LEU A 511 4.90 10.89 7.52
CA LEU A 511 5.67 10.23 8.56
C LEU A 511 4.78 9.48 9.56
N LEU A 512 5.32 8.42 10.14
CA LEU A 512 4.75 7.69 11.27
C LEU A 512 5.62 7.95 12.50
N ASP A 513 5.03 8.46 13.57
CA ASP A 513 5.74 8.67 14.83
C ASP A 513 5.89 7.36 15.63
N ARG A 514 6.65 7.42 16.74
CA ARG A 514 6.83 6.28 17.67
C ARG A 514 5.54 5.78 18.33
N GLY A 515 4.49 6.61 18.36
CA GLY A 515 3.17 6.29 18.91
C GLY A 515 2.23 5.66 17.89
N GLY A 516 2.70 5.40 16.66
CA GLY A 516 1.88 4.85 15.58
C GLY A 516 0.95 5.88 14.92
N ARG A 517 1.16 7.18 15.14
CA ARG A 517 0.36 8.24 14.53
C ARG A 517 0.98 8.66 13.21
N ALA A 518 0.18 8.56 12.14
CA ALA A 518 0.55 9.04 10.82
C ALA A 518 0.26 10.54 10.69
N GLY A 519 1.12 11.27 9.97
CA GLY A 519 0.95 12.71 9.77
C GLY A 519 1.84 13.28 8.68
N THR A 520 1.72 14.59 8.48
CA THR A 520 2.51 15.35 7.51
C THR A 520 3.45 16.32 8.23
N LEU A 521 4.71 16.33 7.82
CA LEU A 521 5.73 17.26 8.29
C LEU A 521 6.22 18.12 7.12
N GLU A 522 6.27 19.43 7.31
CA GLU A 522 7.01 20.35 6.44
C GLU A 522 8.23 20.88 7.19
N ALA A 523 9.43 20.75 6.60
CA ALA A 523 10.68 21.19 7.21
C ALA A 523 11.70 21.60 6.14
N ASN A 524 12.74 22.34 6.53
CA ASN A 524 13.89 22.55 5.65
C ASN A 524 14.73 21.28 5.58
N ALA A 525 15.33 21.00 4.43
CA ALA A 525 16.13 19.81 4.23
C ALA A 525 17.38 19.78 5.12
N SER A 526 17.86 20.94 5.61
CA SER A 526 18.93 21.05 6.61
C SER A 526 18.53 20.59 8.02
N GLU A 527 17.23 20.47 8.30
CA GLU A 527 16.70 20.05 9.61
C GLU A 527 16.45 18.54 9.68
N LEU A 528 16.77 17.81 8.60
CA LEU A 528 16.46 16.41 8.42
C LEU A 528 17.71 15.61 8.04
N ALA A 529 17.82 14.38 8.56
CA ALA A 529 18.85 13.43 8.19
C ALA A 529 18.28 12.01 8.09
N LEU A 530 18.86 11.15 7.25
CA LEU A 530 18.52 9.73 7.27
C LEU A 530 18.98 9.09 8.58
N ALA A 531 18.15 8.22 9.13
CA ALA A 531 18.51 7.35 10.26
C ALA A 531 18.58 5.88 9.78
N PRO A 532 19.52 5.08 10.33
CA PRO A 532 19.64 3.67 10.00
C PRO A 532 18.48 2.87 10.59
N ALA A 533 18.12 1.76 9.95
CA ALA A 533 17.18 0.80 10.52
C ALA A 533 17.73 0.18 11.82
N ARG A 534 16.83 -0.14 12.75
CA ARG A 534 17.13 -0.82 14.02
C ARG A 534 16.65 -2.27 13.95
N LYS A 535 17.21 -3.12 14.82
CA LYS A 535 16.93 -4.56 14.84
C LYS A 535 15.44 -4.88 15.07
N ASP A 536 14.78 -4.09 15.91
CA ASP A 536 13.39 -4.31 16.32
C ASP A 536 12.38 -3.50 15.49
N ASP A 537 12.84 -2.86 14.40
CA ASP A 537 11.93 -2.13 13.50
C ASP A 537 10.99 -3.12 12.81
N ALA A 538 9.69 -2.80 12.82
CA ALA A 538 8.68 -3.61 12.17
C ALA A 538 8.98 -3.76 10.67
N ARG A 539 8.90 -5.00 10.18
CA ARG A 539 8.98 -5.28 8.76
C ARG A 539 7.63 -5.01 8.11
N VAL A 540 7.70 -4.50 6.88
CA VAL A 540 6.55 -4.22 6.03
C VAL A 540 6.78 -4.94 4.71
N ALA A 541 5.70 -5.32 4.04
CA ALA A 541 5.77 -6.00 2.77
C ALA A 541 4.62 -5.54 1.86
N GLU A 542 4.85 -5.66 0.56
CA GLU A 542 3.89 -5.33 -0.49
C GLU A 542 4.09 -6.26 -1.69
N ILE A 543 3.06 -6.38 -2.52
CA ILE A 543 3.17 -7.00 -3.84
C ILE A 543 3.44 -5.91 -4.87
N ALA A 544 4.54 -6.07 -5.61
CA ALA A 544 4.86 -5.23 -6.76
C ALA A 544 4.82 -6.09 -8.03
N TRP A 545 4.58 -5.46 -9.17
CA TRP A 545 4.54 -6.12 -10.47
C TRP A 545 5.69 -5.63 -11.32
N ILE A 546 6.44 -6.55 -11.94
CA ILE A 546 7.39 -6.17 -12.99
C ILE A 546 6.58 -5.61 -14.17
N ALA A 547 6.98 -4.46 -14.70
CA ALA A 547 6.30 -3.83 -15.82
C ALA A 547 6.18 -4.81 -17.00
N ASP A 548 5.03 -4.78 -17.70
CA ASP A 548 4.79 -5.65 -18.84
C ASP A 548 5.43 -5.07 -20.13
N THR A 549 6.75 -4.98 -20.12
CA THR A 549 7.56 -4.51 -21.25
C THR A 549 8.81 -5.36 -21.40
N ALA A 550 9.28 -5.54 -22.64
CA ALA A 550 10.46 -6.37 -22.92
C ALA A 550 11.76 -5.85 -22.26
N THR A 551 11.81 -4.57 -21.86
CA THR A 551 12.95 -3.94 -21.19
C THR A 551 12.78 -3.85 -19.66
N ALA A 552 11.72 -4.46 -19.11
CA ALA A 552 11.44 -4.38 -17.68
C ALA A 552 12.44 -5.18 -16.82
N VAL A 553 13.11 -6.17 -17.40
CA VAL A 553 14.15 -6.96 -16.73
C VAL A 553 15.44 -6.81 -17.53
N THR A 554 16.47 -6.27 -16.88
CA THR A 554 17.80 -6.11 -17.49
C THR A 554 18.86 -6.72 -16.58
N HIS A 555 19.85 -7.37 -17.18
CA HIS A 555 20.94 -8.00 -16.44
C HIS A 555 22.25 -7.27 -16.75
N ASP A 556 22.97 -6.91 -15.70
CA ASP A 556 24.41 -6.65 -15.78
C ASP A 556 25.16 -7.95 -15.41
N ARG A 557 26.50 -7.90 -15.38
CA ARG A 557 27.35 -9.05 -15.02
C ARG A 557 26.92 -9.70 -13.70
N ASP A 558 26.66 -8.89 -12.67
CA ASP A 558 26.45 -9.35 -11.30
C ASP A 558 25.08 -8.93 -10.70
N ASP A 559 24.33 -8.05 -11.37
CA ASP A 559 23.10 -7.44 -10.87
C ASP A 559 21.93 -7.61 -11.85
N THR A 560 20.70 -7.62 -11.34
CA THR A 560 19.45 -7.52 -12.14
C THR A 560 18.74 -6.22 -11.82
N THR A 561 18.35 -5.44 -12.84
CA THR A 561 17.50 -4.26 -12.69
C THR A 561 16.10 -4.52 -13.20
N LEU A 562 15.12 -4.22 -12.35
CA LEU A 562 13.69 -4.36 -12.58
C LEU A 562 13.05 -2.98 -12.72
N THR A 563 12.25 -2.80 -13.77
CA THR A 563 11.28 -1.70 -13.86
C THR A 563 9.93 -2.25 -13.41
N LEU A 564 9.37 -1.64 -12.37
CA LEU A 564 8.07 -2.00 -11.79
C LEU A 564 6.94 -1.28 -12.54
N ALA A 565 5.75 -1.87 -12.54
CA ALA A 565 4.55 -1.31 -13.17
C ALA A 565 4.03 -0.06 -12.44
N ALA A 566 4.40 0.13 -11.18
CA ALA A 566 4.10 1.29 -10.36
C ALA A 566 5.20 1.49 -9.30
N PRO A 567 5.37 2.72 -8.76
CA PRO A 567 6.25 2.96 -7.63
C PRO A 567 5.84 2.14 -6.41
N LEU A 568 6.80 1.81 -5.54
CA LEU A 568 6.53 1.07 -4.30
C LEU A 568 5.64 1.90 -3.36
N LYS A 569 4.70 1.24 -2.70
CA LYS A 569 3.81 1.82 -1.68
C LYS A 569 4.58 2.21 -0.41
N HIS A 570 5.69 1.53 -0.13
CA HIS A 570 6.54 1.79 1.03
C HIS A 570 7.91 2.35 0.65
N VAL A 571 8.44 3.21 1.53
CA VAL A 571 9.81 3.71 1.45
C VAL A 571 10.70 2.78 2.26
N PHE A 572 11.44 1.89 1.59
CA PHE A 572 12.26 0.89 2.26
C PHE A 572 13.66 1.40 2.57
N ALA A 573 14.17 1.05 3.76
CA ALA A 573 15.58 1.13 4.05
C ALA A 573 16.33 0.10 3.19
N ARG A 574 17.12 0.59 2.22
CA ARG A 574 17.74 -0.20 1.14
C ARG A 574 18.45 -1.48 1.61
N ALA A 575 19.23 -1.40 2.69
CA ALA A 575 19.97 -2.55 3.23
C ALA A 575 19.06 -3.69 3.75
N SER A 576 17.84 -3.35 4.18
CA SER A 576 16.87 -4.30 4.70
C SER A 576 15.94 -4.90 3.64
N LEU A 577 15.89 -4.31 2.44
CA LEU A 577 14.96 -4.72 1.39
C LEU A 577 15.36 -6.10 0.84
N ARG A 578 14.37 -6.99 0.76
CA ARG A 578 14.44 -8.33 0.18
C ARG A 578 13.27 -8.53 -0.77
N VAL A 579 13.53 -9.17 -1.91
CA VAL A 579 12.53 -9.52 -2.92
C VAL A 579 12.37 -11.03 -2.96
N ASN A 580 11.14 -11.51 -2.92
CA ASN A 580 10.79 -12.89 -3.23
C ASN A 580 9.96 -12.92 -4.52
N ALA A 581 10.41 -13.65 -5.55
CA ALA A 581 9.69 -13.73 -6.84
C ALA A 581 8.87 -15.03 -7.03
N ASN A 582 8.80 -15.89 -6.01
CA ASN A 582 7.96 -17.09 -5.99
C ASN A 582 6.55 -16.74 -5.50
N VAL A 583 5.82 -15.93 -6.28
CA VAL A 583 4.52 -15.37 -5.87
C VAL A 583 3.39 -15.98 -6.69
N ALA A 584 2.37 -16.54 -6.04
CA ALA A 584 1.15 -17.04 -6.69
C ALA A 584 -0.10 -16.34 -6.15
N PRO A 585 -1.10 -16.02 -6.99
CA PRO A 585 -2.40 -15.58 -6.52
C PRO A 585 -3.13 -16.71 -5.80
N ALA A 586 -3.84 -16.37 -4.73
CA ALA A 586 -4.62 -17.30 -3.91
C ALA A 586 -5.94 -16.67 -3.47
N THR A 587 -6.94 -17.51 -3.25
CA THR A 587 -8.26 -17.06 -2.75
C THR A 587 -8.72 -17.96 -1.62
N HIS A 588 -9.58 -17.42 -0.76
CA HIS A 588 -10.19 -18.16 0.33
C HIS A 588 -11.06 -19.32 -0.18
N GLY A 589 -11.03 -20.45 0.54
CA GLY A 589 -11.80 -21.65 0.27
C GLY A 589 -10.94 -22.81 -0.24
N GLU A 590 -11.47 -24.02 -0.11
CA GLU A 590 -10.80 -25.25 -0.52
C GLU A 590 -11.63 -26.06 -1.53
N THR A 591 -10.95 -26.68 -2.49
CA THR A 591 -11.55 -27.51 -3.53
C THR A 591 -12.16 -28.80 -2.98
N ILE A 592 -13.38 -29.09 -3.43
CA ILE A 592 -14.15 -30.31 -3.20
C ILE A 592 -14.51 -30.93 -4.56
N GLU A 593 -14.29 -32.23 -4.69
CA GLU A 593 -14.81 -33.05 -5.78
C GLU A 593 -15.78 -34.08 -5.23
N ALA A 594 -16.96 -34.20 -5.84
CA ALA A 594 -18.01 -35.10 -5.37
C ALA A 594 -18.86 -35.64 -6.54
N ILE A 595 -19.43 -36.82 -6.31
CA ILE A 595 -20.47 -37.41 -7.16
C ILE A 595 -21.81 -37.08 -6.49
N LEU A 596 -22.72 -36.43 -7.22
CA LEU A 596 -24.04 -36.06 -6.69
C LEU A 596 -25.03 -37.23 -6.78
N GLY A 597 -24.90 -38.07 -7.80
CA GLY A 597 -25.72 -39.27 -7.96
C GLY A 597 -26.00 -39.61 -9.43
N ASP A 598 -27.16 -40.24 -9.63
CA ASP A 598 -27.62 -40.81 -10.89
C ASP A 598 -28.58 -39.84 -11.59
N GLY A 599 -28.29 -39.53 -12.85
CA GLY A 599 -29.25 -38.87 -13.72
C GLY A 599 -30.39 -39.81 -14.11
N ASP A 600 -31.59 -39.26 -14.27
CA ASP A 600 -32.77 -40.00 -14.75
C ASP A 600 -33.55 -39.17 -15.78
N ALA A 601 -33.51 -39.60 -17.05
CA ALA A 601 -34.19 -38.92 -18.14
C ALA A 601 -35.73 -38.95 -18.05
N SER A 602 -36.29 -39.84 -17.21
CA SER A 602 -37.73 -39.88 -16.94
C SER A 602 -38.18 -38.78 -15.99
N HIS A 603 -37.27 -38.24 -15.17
CA HIS A 603 -37.57 -37.22 -14.17
C HIS A 603 -37.32 -35.80 -14.69
N ALA A 604 -38.40 -35.04 -14.78
CA ALA A 604 -38.33 -33.60 -15.02
C ALA A 604 -37.86 -32.85 -13.75
N ASN A 605 -37.13 -31.75 -13.92
CA ASN A 605 -36.68 -30.89 -12.82
C ASN A 605 -35.93 -31.66 -11.72
N GLN A 606 -35.12 -32.66 -12.09
CA GLN A 606 -34.35 -33.43 -11.11
C GLN A 606 -33.44 -32.49 -10.30
N ARG A 607 -33.35 -32.72 -8.99
CA ARG A 607 -32.64 -31.86 -8.04
C ARG A 607 -31.57 -32.60 -7.26
N PHE A 608 -30.49 -31.90 -6.95
CA PHE A 608 -29.43 -32.37 -6.07
C PHE A 608 -29.02 -31.25 -5.11
N ARG A 609 -28.45 -31.63 -3.96
CA ARG A 609 -27.89 -30.70 -2.97
C ARG A 609 -26.39 -30.92 -2.85
N LEU A 610 -25.61 -29.84 -2.79
CA LEU A 610 -24.19 -29.93 -2.49
C LEU A 610 -23.99 -30.39 -1.03
N ALA A 611 -23.11 -31.36 -0.83
CA ALA A 611 -22.86 -31.95 0.48
C ALA A 611 -22.11 -31.03 1.44
N GLN A 612 -21.34 -30.06 0.92
CA GLN A 612 -20.60 -29.09 1.72
C GLN A 612 -21.11 -27.68 1.41
N ALA A 613 -21.22 -26.88 2.45
CA ALA A 613 -21.60 -25.48 2.40
C ALA A 613 -20.54 -24.63 3.12
N PRO A 614 -20.45 -23.33 2.83
CA PRO A 614 -21.09 -22.63 1.70
C PRO A 614 -20.31 -22.82 0.38
N LEU A 615 -20.98 -22.71 -0.77
CA LEU A 615 -20.33 -22.69 -2.10
C LEU A 615 -19.50 -21.42 -2.28
N THR A 616 -18.26 -21.57 -2.73
CA THR A 616 -17.39 -20.43 -3.00
C THR A 616 -17.76 -19.68 -4.27
N TYR A 617 -17.94 -18.36 -4.13
CA TYR A 617 -17.93 -17.39 -5.22
C TYR A 617 -16.66 -16.55 -5.15
N VAL A 618 -16.07 -16.26 -6.31
CA VAL A 618 -14.90 -15.38 -6.44
C VAL A 618 -15.30 -14.06 -7.07
N SER A 619 -14.52 -13.01 -6.81
CA SER A 619 -14.68 -11.73 -7.51
C SER A 619 -14.51 -11.91 -9.02
N ALA A 620 -15.36 -11.27 -9.82
CA ALA A 620 -15.31 -11.36 -11.27
C ALA A 620 -15.92 -10.12 -11.96
N SER A 621 -15.51 -9.84 -13.20
CA SER A 621 -16.06 -8.75 -14.04
C SER A 621 -17.44 -9.09 -14.63
N THR A 622 -18.38 -9.53 -13.79
CA THR A 622 -19.80 -9.80 -14.14
C THR A 622 -20.69 -8.67 -13.60
N PRO A 623 -21.96 -8.53 -14.05
CA PRO A 623 -22.87 -7.52 -13.50
C PRO A 623 -23.01 -7.57 -11.98
N SER A 624 -22.96 -8.76 -11.38
CA SER A 624 -23.05 -8.94 -9.93
C SER A 624 -21.71 -8.78 -9.20
N GLY A 625 -20.59 -8.77 -9.92
CA GLY A 625 -19.24 -8.81 -9.34
C GLY A 625 -18.78 -10.16 -8.82
N ARG A 626 -19.56 -11.23 -9.06
CA ARG A 626 -19.37 -12.57 -8.48
C ARG A 626 -19.38 -13.64 -9.56
N ARG A 627 -18.60 -14.71 -9.37
CA ARG A 627 -18.66 -15.93 -10.18
C ARG A 627 -18.56 -17.17 -9.32
N SER A 628 -19.49 -18.10 -9.53
CA SER A 628 -19.50 -19.42 -8.89
C SER A 628 -18.26 -20.23 -9.26
N THR A 629 -17.72 -20.98 -8.30
CA THR A 629 -16.64 -21.95 -8.54
C THR A 629 -17.16 -23.34 -8.96
N LEU A 630 -18.48 -23.53 -9.01
CA LEU A 630 -19.12 -24.79 -9.34
C LEU A 630 -18.91 -25.15 -10.82
N ALA A 631 -18.26 -26.29 -11.06
CA ALA A 631 -18.18 -26.95 -12.34
C ALA A 631 -18.92 -28.29 -12.24
N LEU A 632 -20.05 -28.40 -12.93
CA LEU A 632 -20.87 -29.62 -12.97
C LEU A 632 -20.70 -30.34 -14.31
N ARG A 633 -20.41 -31.64 -14.25
CA ARG A 633 -20.31 -32.52 -15.41
C ARG A 633 -21.32 -33.65 -15.33
N VAL A 634 -21.96 -33.96 -16.45
CA VAL A 634 -22.79 -35.16 -16.61
C VAL A 634 -22.23 -35.97 -17.77
N ASP A 635 -21.89 -37.24 -17.53
CA ASP A 635 -21.17 -38.08 -18.51
C ASP A 635 -19.91 -37.39 -19.07
N ASP A 636 -19.14 -36.76 -18.18
CA ASP A 636 -17.93 -35.95 -18.49
C ASP A 636 -18.15 -34.68 -19.32
N VAL A 637 -19.39 -34.38 -19.69
CA VAL A 637 -19.77 -33.15 -20.39
C VAL A 637 -20.03 -32.04 -19.38
N LEU A 638 -19.39 -30.89 -19.53
CA LEU A 638 -19.67 -29.69 -18.71
C LEU A 638 -21.05 -29.12 -19.01
N TRP A 639 -21.84 -28.89 -17.97
CA TRP A 639 -23.12 -28.18 -18.03
C TRP A 639 -22.94 -26.72 -17.59
N THR A 640 -23.81 -25.85 -18.08
CA THR A 640 -23.73 -24.40 -17.86
C THR A 640 -24.66 -23.98 -16.74
N GLU A 641 -24.11 -23.36 -15.70
CA GLU A 641 -24.89 -22.69 -14.66
C GLU A 641 -25.60 -21.46 -15.25
N ARG A 642 -26.91 -21.31 -14.98
CA ARG A 642 -27.70 -20.12 -15.34
C ARG A 642 -28.43 -19.58 -14.11
N ALA A 643 -28.80 -18.30 -14.18
CA ALA A 643 -29.65 -17.69 -13.15
C ALA A 643 -31.03 -18.33 -13.08
N SER A 644 -31.57 -18.73 -14.24
CA SER A 644 -32.70 -19.65 -14.33
C SER A 644 -32.61 -20.52 -15.59
N VAL A 645 -33.18 -21.72 -15.51
CA VAL A 645 -33.41 -22.59 -16.67
C VAL A 645 -34.60 -22.15 -17.52
N TYR A 646 -35.43 -21.21 -17.03
CA TYR A 646 -36.53 -20.63 -17.78
C TYR A 646 -36.09 -20.12 -19.16
N ALA A 647 -36.90 -20.38 -20.19
CA ALA A 647 -36.61 -20.07 -21.59
C ALA A 647 -35.30 -20.66 -22.16
N ALA A 648 -34.63 -21.58 -21.45
CA ALA A 648 -33.57 -22.39 -22.05
C ALA A 648 -34.18 -23.35 -23.08
N SER A 649 -33.47 -23.64 -24.17
CA SER A 649 -33.98 -24.63 -25.14
C SER A 649 -34.07 -26.02 -24.51
N ALA A 650 -35.01 -26.85 -24.99
CA ALA A 650 -35.21 -28.22 -24.52
C ALA A 650 -33.95 -29.12 -24.51
N GLY A 651 -32.95 -28.79 -25.35
CA GLY A 651 -31.66 -29.49 -25.40
C GLY A 651 -30.51 -28.77 -24.67
N ALA A 652 -30.78 -27.63 -24.02
CA ALA A 652 -29.76 -26.85 -23.35
C ALA A 652 -29.26 -27.60 -22.11
N ARG A 653 -27.97 -27.93 -22.09
CA ARG A 653 -27.26 -28.50 -20.94
C ARG A 653 -27.03 -27.43 -19.89
N ALA A 654 -28.11 -27.04 -19.22
CA ALA A 654 -28.13 -25.97 -18.25
C ALA A 654 -28.71 -26.45 -16.92
N PHE A 655 -28.26 -25.83 -15.84
CA PHE A 655 -28.83 -25.99 -14.52
C PHE A 655 -28.92 -24.63 -13.83
N GLU A 656 -29.82 -24.51 -12.87
CA GLU A 656 -29.91 -23.36 -11.97
C GLU A 656 -29.53 -23.75 -10.54
N THR A 657 -29.13 -22.75 -9.76
CA THR A 657 -28.69 -22.89 -8.38
C THR A 657 -29.49 -21.98 -7.45
N TRP A 658 -29.72 -22.41 -6.22
CA TRP A 658 -30.19 -21.53 -5.14
C TRP A 658 -29.63 -22.00 -3.80
N GLU A 659 -29.65 -21.12 -2.81
CA GLU A 659 -29.17 -21.38 -1.47
C GLU A 659 -30.37 -21.47 -0.52
N ASP A 660 -30.34 -22.42 0.42
CA ASP A 660 -31.31 -22.49 1.51
C ASP A 660 -30.88 -21.61 2.71
N ASP A 661 -31.68 -21.62 3.78
CA ASP A 661 -31.42 -20.80 4.97
C ASP A 661 -30.21 -21.32 5.79
N GLU A 662 -29.82 -22.57 5.58
CA GLU A 662 -28.64 -23.20 6.15
C GLU A 662 -27.35 -22.98 5.33
N GLY A 663 -27.44 -22.34 4.17
CA GLY A 663 -26.32 -22.03 3.29
C GLY A 663 -25.95 -23.14 2.30
N HIS A 664 -26.76 -24.18 2.18
CA HIS A 664 -26.55 -25.25 1.21
C HIS A 664 -27.05 -24.86 -0.18
N THR A 665 -26.17 -25.05 -1.17
CA THR A 665 -26.54 -24.87 -2.57
C THR A 665 -27.29 -26.09 -3.10
N HIS A 666 -28.45 -25.83 -3.67
CA HIS A 666 -29.26 -26.77 -4.43
C HIS A 666 -29.10 -26.53 -5.93
N ILE A 667 -29.21 -27.60 -6.70
CA ILE A 667 -29.05 -27.63 -8.15
C ILE A 667 -30.33 -28.21 -8.75
N GLN A 668 -30.89 -27.55 -9.76
CA GLN A 668 -32.05 -28.04 -10.52
C GLN A 668 -31.74 -28.06 -12.01
N PHE A 669 -32.10 -29.18 -12.65
CA PHE A 669 -31.99 -29.40 -14.09
C PHE A 669 -33.30 -29.09 -14.81
N GLY A 670 -33.28 -29.14 -16.15
CA GLY A 670 -34.46 -28.84 -16.96
C GLY A 670 -35.53 -29.94 -16.92
N ASP A 671 -36.70 -29.60 -17.45
CA ASP A 671 -37.86 -30.50 -17.57
C ASP A 671 -38.01 -31.11 -18.98
N GLY A 672 -37.07 -30.83 -19.89
CA GLY A 672 -37.10 -31.27 -21.29
C GLY A 672 -37.89 -30.35 -22.22
N ILE A 673 -38.50 -29.28 -21.70
CA ILE A 673 -39.09 -28.16 -22.46
C ILE A 673 -38.20 -26.93 -22.25
N GLU A 674 -37.94 -26.61 -20.98
CA GLU A 674 -37.05 -25.55 -20.52
C GLU A 674 -35.79 -26.17 -19.93
N GLY A 675 -34.76 -26.28 -20.78
CA GLY A 675 -33.53 -26.99 -20.46
C GLY A 675 -33.63 -28.51 -20.62
N ALA A 676 -32.48 -29.14 -20.79
CA ALA A 676 -32.37 -30.59 -20.93
C ALA A 676 -32.62 -31.31 -19.60
N ARG A 677 -33.34 -32.43 -19.69
CA ARG A 677 -33.35 -33.44 -18.62
C ARG A 677 -31.97 -34.10 -18.52
N LEU A 678 -31.67 -34.64 -17.35
CA LEU A 678 -30.47 -35.43 -17.18
C LEU A 678 -30.54 -36.72 -18.01
N PRO A 679 -29.48 -37.11 -18.71
CA PRO A 679 -29.39 -38.45 -19.28
C PRO A 679 -29.37 -39.50 -18.14
N SER A 680 -30.06 -40.61 -18.37
CA SER A 680 -30.05 -41.74 -17.43
C SER A 680 -28.66 -42.35 -17.35
N GLY A 681 -28.12 -42.46 -16.14
CA GLY A 681 -26.79 -43.04 -15.92
C GLY A 681 -26.49 -43.23 -14.44
N THR A 682 -25.47 -44.05 -14.15
CA THR A 682 -25.04 -44.32 -12.77
C THR A 682 -23.83 -43.47 -12.42
N ALA A 683 -23.88 -42.76 -11.29
CA ALA A 683 -22.83 -41.87 -10.79
C ALA A 683 -22.33 -40.88 -11.84
N ASN A 684 -23.19 -40.51 -12.79
CA ASN A 684 -22.82 -39.72 -13.94
C ASN A 684 -22.83 -38.22 -13.66
N VAL A 685 -23.50 -37.76 -12.59
CA VAL A 685 -23.52 -36.36 -12.18
C VAL A 685 -22.36 -36.10 -11.21
N ARG A 686 -21.33 -35.41 -11.70
CA ARG A 686 -20.11 -35.06 -10.94
C ARG A 686 -19.97 -33.56 -10.79
N VAL A 687 -19.46 -33.12 -9.66
CA VAL A 687 -19.17 -31.71 -9.39
C VAL A 687 -17.76 -31.51 -8.87
N ARG A 688 -17.16 -30.38 -9.26
CA ARG A 688 -15.99 -29.79 -8.63
C ARG A 688 -16.36 -28.37 -8.24
N TYR A 689 -16.20 -28.02 -6.97
CA TYR A 689 -16.49 -26.69 -6.46
C TYR A 689 -15.58 -26.37 -5.29
N ARG A 690 -15.62 -25.15 -4.76
CA ARG A 690 -14.88 -24.80 -3.55
C ARG A 690 -15.84 -24.49 -2.40
N LYS A 691 -15.40 -24.74 -1.17
CA LYS A 691 -16.12 -24.34 0.05
C LYS A 691 -15.32 -23.31 0.84
N GLY A 692 -16.03 -22.32 1.38
CA GLY A 692 -15.45 -21.19 2.12
C GLY A 692 -15.58 -19.87 1.37
N ILE A 693 -16.17 -18.88 2.03
CA ILE A 693 -16.42 -17.50 1.57
C ILE A 693 -16.40 -16.56 2.77
N GLY A 694 -16.74 -15.30 2.55
CA GLY A 694 -17.12 -14.41 3.64
C GLY A 694 -16.02 -13.46 4.05
N ALA A 695 -16.41 -12.52 4.90
CA ALA A 695 -15.53 -11.53 5.51
C ALA A 695 -14.50 -12.20 6.44
N GLY A 696 -14.79 -13.40 6.95
CA GLY A 696 -13.82 -14.21 7.72
C GLY A 696 -12.53 -14.49 6.95
N GLY A 697 -12.58 -14.53 5.61
CA GLY A 697 -11.40 -14.68 4.76
C GLY A 697 -10.50 -13.45 4.70
N ASN A 698 -10.91 -12.27 5.21
CA ASN A 698 -10.10 -11.04 5.19
C ASN A 698 -9.01 -11.04 6.27
N VAL A 699 -8.10 -12.01 6.18
CA VAL A 699 -7.02 -12.22 7.15
C VAL A 699 -5.87 -11.21 6.98
N GLY A 700 -5.22 -10.85 8.08
CA GLY A 700 -4.11 -9.89 8.08
C GLY A 700 -2.89 -10.34 7.27
N ALA A 701 -2.04 -9.38 6.91
CA ALA A 701 -0.75 -9.67 6.27
C ALA A 701 0.12 -10.58 7.15
N GLY A 702 0.84 -11.53 6.54
CA GLY A 702 1.75 -12.44 7.21
C GLY A 702 1.09 -13.53 8.07
N THR A 703 -0.23 -13.70 8.01
CA THR A 703 -0.97 -14.71 8.81
C THR A 703 -1.05 -16.07 8.12
N LEU A 704 -1.06 -16.11 6.77
CA LEU A 704 -1.12 -17.34 5.96
C LEU A 704 0.24 -18.01 5.89
N THR A 705 0.56 -18.82 6.89
CA THR A 705 1.90 -19.41 7.07
C THR A 705 1.91 -20.94 7.14
N THR A 706 0.77 -21.58 7.38
CA THR A 706 0.71 -23.04 7.57
C THR A 706 0.43 -23.75 6.24
N LEU A 707 1.46 -24.37 5.65
CA LEU A 707 1.31 -25.20 4.45
C LEU A 707 0.55 -26.50 4.74
N LEU A 708 -0.68 -26.62 4.24
CA LEU A 708 -1.49 -27.84 4.32
C LEU A 708 -1.14 -28.84 3.22
N SER A 709 -0.80 -28.35 2.04
CA SER A 709 -0.17 -29.13 0.98
C SER A 709 1.28 -28.67 0.82
N ARG A 710 2.21 -29.61 0.67
CA ARG A 710 3.64 -29.31 0.52
C ARG A 710 4.14 -29.80 -0.84
N PRO A 711 4.03 -28.96 -1.90
CA PRO A 711 4.74 -29.21 -3.15
C PRO A 711 6.23 -29.42 -2.85
N LEU A 712 6.88 -30.27 -3.64
CA LEU A 712 8.28 -30.63 -3.44
C LEU A 712 9.15 -29.37 -3.37
N GLY A 713 10.06 -29.26 -2.40
CA GLY A 713 10.99 -28.12 -2.28
C GLY A 713 10.41 -26.86 -1.65
N VAL A 714 9.09 -26.76 -1.41
CA VAL A 714 8.49 -25.61 -0.71
C VAL A 714 8.59 -25.79 0.80
N GLY A 715 9.27 -24.87 1.48
CA GLY A 715 9.45 -24.88 2.93
C GLY A 715 8.47 -24.00 3.67
N GLU A 716 8.20 -22.80 3.15
CA GLU A 716 7.38 -21.79 3.81
C GLU A 716 6.46 -21.07 2.81
N ALA A 717 5.37 -20.50 3.33
CA ALA A 717 4.50 -19.59 2.62
C ALA A 717 4.18 -18.39 3.53
N SER A 718 3.91 -17.25 2.93
CA SER A 718 3.42 -16.06 3.61
C SER A 718 2.55 -15.25 2.66
N ASN A 719 1.58 -14.50 3.16
CA ASN A 719 0.89 -13.47 2.39
C ASN A 719 1.51 -12.09 2.68
N PRO A 720 2.25 -11.47 1.75
CA PRO A 720 2.89 -10.18 1.98
C PRO A 720 1.90 -9.05 2.29
N GLU A 721 0.71 -9.11 1.69
CA GLU A 721 -0.39 -8.18 1.91
C GLU A 721 -1.58 -8.89 2.58
N ALA A 722 -2.46 -8.13 3.23
CA ALA A 722 -3.68 -8.68 3.81
C ALA A 722 -4.58 -9.27 2.71
N ALA A 723 -5.32 -10.32 3.04
CA ALA A 723 -6.39 -10.78 2.17
C ALA A 723 -7.58 -9.81 2.25
N SER A 724 -8.19 -9.51 1.10
CA SER A 724 -9.27 -8.54 1.00
C SER A 724 -10.32 -8.97 -0.03
N GLY A 725 -11.44 -8.26 -0.07
CA GLY A 725 -12.55 -8.53 -1.00
C GLY A 725 -13.48 -9.67 -0.56
N GLY A 726 -13.24 -10.28 0.60
CA GLY A 726 -14.18 -11.23 1.21
C GLY A 726 -15.43 -10.51 1.72
N GLU A 727 -16.59 -11.03 1.35
CA GLU A 727 -17.91 -10.46 1.67
C GLU A 727 -18.82 -11.59 2.14
N ASP A 728 -19.56 -11.38 3.23
CA ASP A 728 -20.53 -12.36 3.72
C ASP A 728 -21.78 -12.42 2.83
N PRO A 729 -22.53 -13.54 2.84
CA PRO A 729 -23.83 -13.61 2.17
C PRO A 729 -24.74 -12.46 2.59
N GLU A 730 -25.52 -11.97 1.64
CA GLU A 730 -26.39 -10.82 1.84
C GLU A 730 -27.43 -11.09 2.94
N THR A 731 -27.65 -10.06 3.76
CA THR A 731 -28.69 -10.08 4.79
C THR A 731 -30.05 -9.76 4.19
N ILE A 732 -31.13 -10.15 4.88
CA ILE A 732 -32.50 -9.81 4.47
C ILE A 732 -32.67 -8.29 4.31
N ASP A 733 -32.14 -7.51 5.26
CA ASP A 733 -32.26 -6.06 5.24
C ASP A 733 -31.56 -5.44 4.02
N HIS A 734 -30.35 -5.90 3.68
CA HIS A 734 -29.65 -5.47 2.47
C HIS A 734 -30.39 -5.89 1.20
N ALA A 735 -30.90 -7.12 1.14
CA ALA A 735 -31.64 -7.61 -0.02
C ALA A 735 -32.86 -6.75 -0.38
N ARG A 736 -33.52 -6.14 0.63
CA ARG A 736 -34.65 -5.22 0.38
C ARG A 736 -34.24 -3.95 -0.37
N ASP A 737 -33.03 -3.46 -0.12
CA ASP A 737 -32.49 -2.27 -0.77
C ASP A 737 -31.81 -2.61 -2.10
N SER A 738 -31.19 -3.79 -2.21
CA SER A 738 -30.44 -4.24 -3.39
C SER A 738 -31.34 -4.78 -4.50
N ALA A 739 -32.37 -5.58 -4.17
CA ALA A 739 -33.19 -6.26 -5.17
C ALA A 739 -33.87 -5.31 -6.17
N PRO A 740 -34.39 -4.13 -5.78
CA PRO A 740 -34.92 -3.16 -6.74
C PRO A 740 -33.87 -2.61 -7.71
N LEU A 741 -32.58 -2.55 -7.32
CA LEU A 741 -31.52 -1.95 -8.14
C LEU A 741 -31.29 -2.72 -9.43
N THR A 742 -31.36 -4.05 -9.40
CA THR A 742 -31.10 -4.89 -10.57
C THR A 742 -32.19 -4.77 -11.63
N VAL A 743 -33.43 -4.50 -11.21
CA VAL A 743 -34.56 -4.22 -12.13
C VAL A 743 -34.44 -2.83 -12.75
N LEU A 744 -33.87 -1.87 -12.00
CA LEU A 744 -33.65 -0.51 -12.51
C LEU A 744 -32.53 -0.45 -13.57
N THR A 745 -31.55 -1.35 -13.50
CA THR A 745 -30.42 -1.39 -14.43
C THR A 745 -30.55 -2.43 -15.55
N LEU A 746 -31.29 -3.53 -15.32
CA LEU A 746 -31.35 -4.68 -16.23
C LEU A 746 -29.95 -5.16 -16.66
N ASP A 747 -29.03 -5.22 -15.69
CA ASP A 747 -27.62 -5.58 -15.85
C ASP A 747 -26.82 -4.67 -16.82
N ARG A 748 -27.30 -3.43 -17.07
CA ARG A 748 -26.61 -2.44 -17.91
C ARG A 748 -26.51 -1.07 -17.26
N ALA A 749 -25.42 -0.36 -17.55
CA ALA A 749 -25.17 0.99 -17.06
C ALA A 749 -25.30 2.02 -18.20
N LEU A 750 -26.51 2.57 -18.40
CA LEU A 750 -26.78 3.52 -19.49
C LEU A 750 -26.89 4.96 -18.97
N SER A 751 -27.83 5.19 -18.06
CA SER A 751 -28.02 6.49 -17.40
C SER A 751 -27.01 6.70 -16.27
N ILE A 752 -26.76 7.95 -15.86
CA ILE A 752 -25.88 8.23 -14.70
C ILE A 752 -26.39 7.53 -13.43
N THR A 753 -27.71 7.47 -13.24
CA THR A 753 -28.30 6.72 -12.14
C THR A 753 -28.00 5.22 -12.25
N ASP A 754 -27.96 4.67 -13.46
CA ASP A 754 -27.65 3.26 -13.69
C ASP A 754 -26.20 2.95 -13.33
N TYR A 755 -25.24 3.84 -13.63
CA TYR A 755 -23.84 3.66 -13.19
C TYR A 755 -23.73 3.59 -11.66
N ALA A 756 -24.49 4.42 -10.94
CA ALA A 756 -24.52 4.37 -9.48
C ALA A 756 -25.19 3.08 -8.96
N ASN A 757 -26.34 2.69 -9.53
CA ASN A 757 -27.07 1.49 -9.11
C ASN A 757 -26.32 0.20 -9.45
N PHE A 758 -25.70 0.13 -10.64
CA PHE A 758 -24.86 -0.99 -11.07
C PHE A 758 -23.68 -1.16 -10.11
N ALA A 759 -22.97 -0.07 -9.80
CA ALA A 759 -21.86 -0.12 -8.86
C ALA A 759 -22.32 -0.53 -7.44
N ARG A 760 -23.52 -0.13 -6.99
CA ARG A 760 -24.08 -0.56 -5.70
C ARG A 760 -24.52 -2.03 -5.66
N ALA A 761 -24.94 -2.60 -6.79
CA ALA A 761 -25.30 -4.02 -6.88
C ALA A 761 -24.07 -4.95 -7.01
N PHE A 762 -22.89 -4.35 -7.25
CA PHE A 762 -21.64 -5.06 -7.46
C PHE A 762 -21.01 -5.49 -6.14
N ALA A 763 -20.50 -6.73 -6.09
CA ALA A 763 -19.85 -7.27 -4.90
C ALA A 763 -18.68 -6.42 -4.39
N GLY A 764 -18.62 -6.22 -3.08
CA GLY A 764 -17.60 -5.43 -2.40
C GLY A 764 -17.89 -3.93 -2.35
N ILE A 765 -19.05 -3.46 -2.83
CA ILE A 765 -19.45 -2.04 -2.85
C ILE A 765 -20.76 -1.83 -2.08
N ASP A 766 -20.71 -1.05 -1.00
CA ASP A 766 -21.92 -0.70 -0.24
C ASP A 766 -22.62 0.55 -0.81
N LYS A 767 -21.82 1.51 -1.29
CA LYS A 767 -22.35 2.80 -1.78
C LYS A 767 -21.63 3.24 -3.02
N ALA A 768 -22.41 3.80 -3.94
CA ALA A 768 -21.89 4.50 -5.10
C ALA A 768 -22.73 5.73 -5.43
N HIS A 769 -22.09 6.73 -6.03
CA HIS A 769 -22.76 7.88 -6.64
C HIS A 769 -22.03 8.26 -7.91
N ALA A 770 -22.78 8.49 -8.99
CA ALA A 770 -22.22 8.82 -10.29
C ALA A 770 -22.62 10.24 -10.72
N LEU A 771 -21.73 10.89 -11.47
CA LEU A 771 -21.91 12.22 -12.03
C LEU A 771 -21.42 12.24 -13.49
N TRP A 772 -22.13 12.96 -14.36
CA TRP A 772 -21.62 13.31 -15.68
C TRP A 772 -20.75 14.57 -15.63
N ILE A 773 -19.52 14.48 -16.13
CA ILE A 773 -18.61 15.62 -16.28
C ILE A 773 -18.53 16.00 -17.77
N PRO A 774 -19.07 17.17 -18.18
CA PRO A 774 -19.22 17.50 -19.60
C PRO A 774 -17.92 17.92 -20.30
N ALA A 775 -16.92 18.43 -19.56
CA ALA A 775 -15.68 18.99 -20.10
C ALA A 775 -14.53 18.94 -19.08
N GLY A 776 -13.30 19.14 -19.55
CA GLY A 776 -12.08 19.12 -18.73
C GLY A 776 -11.33 17.78 -18.77
N PRO A 777 -10.21 17.65 -18.03
CA PRO A 777 -9.38 16.44 -18.03
C PRO A 777 -10.11 15.20 -17.50
N ALA A 778 -11.23 15.40 -16.80
CA ALA A 778 -12.08 14.35 -16.28
C ALA A 778 -13.43 14.18 -16.99
N ARG A 779 -13.58 14.71 -18.23
CA ARG A 779 -14.79 14.52 -19.04
C ARG A 779 -15.17 13.04 -19.12
N GLY A 780 -16.43 12.72 -18.82
CA GLY A 780 -16.94 11.36 -18.80
C GLY A 780 -17.84 11.08 -17.58
N VAL A 781 -18.05 9.79 -17.29
CA VAL A 781 -18.73 9.35 -16.07
C VAL A 781 -17.72 9.29 -14.93
N PHE A 782 -18.05 9.94 -13.84
CA PHE A 782 -17.28 9.92 -12.60
C PHE A 782 -18.10 9.22 -11.52
N VAL A 783 -17.58 8.13 -10.96
CA VAL A 783 -18.25 7.33 -9.92
C VAL A 783 -17.44 7.41 -8.63
N THR A 784 -18.07 7.89 -7.57
CA THR A 784 -17.56 7.75 -6.20
C THR A 784 -18.07 6.46 -5.60
N ILE A 785 -17.18 5.66 -5.00
CA ILE A 785 -17.50 4.39 -4.33
C ILE A 785 -17.06 4.35 -2.86
N ALA A 786 -17.73 3.51 -2.08
CA ALA A 786 -17.28 3.04 -0.78
C ALA A 786 -17.47 1.52 -0.73
N GLY A 787 -16.42 0.81 -0.30
CA GLY A 787 -16.49 -0.63 -0.11
C GLY A 787 -17.31 -1.02 1.13
N ILE A 788 -17.31 -2.31 1.44
CA ILE A 788 -18.04 -2.87 2.59
C ILE A 788 -17.69 -2.12 3.88
N GLY A 789 -18.71 -1.67 4.61
CA GLY A 789 -18.57 -0.91 5.87
C GLY A 789 -17.91 0.47 5.72
N GLY A 790 -17.74 0.96 4.49
CA GLY A 790 -16.99 2.18 4.20
C GLY A 790 -15.49 1.96 4.00
N ALA A 791 -15.04 0.71 3.85
CA ALA A 791 -13.65 0.42 3.53
C ALA A 791 -13.24 1.06 2.18
N ARG A 792 -11.96 1.43 2.09
CA ARG A 792 -11.34 1.87 0.84
C ARG A 792 -11.17 0.66 -0.08
N VAL A 793 -11.56 0.81 -1.35
CA VAL A 793 -11.33 -0.20 -2.39
C VAL A 793 -10.07 0.20 -3.13
N GLU A 794 -8.95 -0.49 -2.87
CA GLU A 794 -7.67 -0.14 -3.48
C GLU A 794 -7.69 -0.32 -5.00
N ALA A 795 -7.05 0.59 -5.73
CA ALA A 795 -7.09 0.61 -7.20
C ALA A 795 -6.47 -0.64 -7.84
N ASP A 796 -5.56 -1.30 -7.11
CA ASP A 796 -4.90 -2.54 -7.49
C ASP A 796 -5.58 -3.78 -6.88
N SER A 797 -6.76 -3.66 -6.27
CA SER A 797 -7.56 -4.81 -5.80
C SER A 797 -8.37 -5.43 -6.94
N ASP A 798 -8.71 -6.72 -6.80
CA ASP A 798 -9.58 -7.41 -7.75
C ASP A 798 -10.98 -6.77 -7.80
N THR A 799 -11.53 -6.36 -6.66
CA THR A 799 -12.83 -5.66 -6.60
C THR A 799 -12.84 -4.40 -7.46
N TYR A 800 -11.82 -3.54 -7.35
CA TYR A 800 -11.73 -2.32 -8.15
C TYR A 800 -11.62 -2.63 -9.64
N ARG A 801 -10.69 -3.52 -10.02
CA ARG A 801 -10.43 -3.88 -11.42
C ARG A 801 -11.66 -4.52 -12.06
N HIS A 802 -12.29 -5.48 -11.38
CA HIS A 802 -13.49 -6.14 -11.89
C HIS A 802 -14.69 -5.20 -11.99
N LEU A 803 -14.89 -4.28 -11.03
CA LEU A 803 -15.95 -3.27 -11.13
C LEU A 803 -15.72 -2.35 -12.32
N PHE A 804 -14.50 -1.85 -12.48
CA PHE A 804 -14.13 -0.99 -13.59
C PHE A 804 -14.37 -1.69 -14.94
N ASP A 805 -13.91 -2.93 -15.07
CA ASP A 805 -14.10 -3.74 -16.29
C ASP A 805 -15.58 -4.05 -16.54
N ALA A 806 -16.35 -4.35 -15.49
CA ALA A 806 -17.78 -4.62 -15.60
C ALA A 806 -18.53 -3.36 -16.07
N LEU A 807 -18.27 -2.18 -15.49
CA LEU A 807 -18.87 -0.92 -15.92
C LEU A 807 -18.51 -0.54 -17.36
N ARG A 808 -17.31 -0.90 -17.83
CA ARG A 808 -16.91 -0.70 -19.24
C ARG A 808 -17.56 -1.69 -20.19
N THR A 809 -17.75 -2.93 -19.76
CA THR A 809 -18.32 -4.01 -20.58
C THR A 809 -19.84 -3.88 -20.69
N TRP A 810 -20.51 -3.54 -19.59
CA TRP A 810 -21.96 -3.48 -19.46
C TRP A 810 -22.52 -2.04 -19.52
N GLY A 811 -21.64 -1.05 -19.59
CA GLY A 811 -21.97 0.35 -19.88
C GLY A 811 -21.64 0.74 -21.32
N ASP A 812 -21.40 2.03 -21.55
CA ASP A 812 -20.97 2.55 -22.86
C ASP A 812 -19.43 2.57 -22.93
N PRO A 813 -18.80 1.70 -23.74
CA PRO A 813 -17.34 1.58 -23.80
C PRO A 813 -16.65 2.81 -24.40
N LEU A 814 -17.40 3.70 -25.08
CA LEU A 814 -16.87 4.94 -25.68
C LEU A 814 -16.86 6.12 -24.70
N VAL A 815 -17.51 5.97 -23.55
CA VAL A 815 -17.55 7.01 -22.52
C VAL A 815 -16.38 6.81 -21.56
N PRO A 816 -15.51 7.82 -21.37
CA PRO A 816 -14.47 7.73 -20.35
C PRO A 816 -15.09 7.51 -18.97
N LEU A 817 -14.56 6.54 -18.24
CA LEU A 817 -14.99 6.20 -16.89
C LEU A 817 -13.87 6.52 -15.90
N ARG A 818 -14.24 7.14 -14.78
CA ARG A 818 -13.36 7.35 -13.63
C ARG A 818 -14.04 6.83 -12.38
N LEU A 819 -13.30 6.08 -11.59
CA LEU A 819 -13.75 5.49 -10.35
C LEU A 819 -12.85 6.01 -9.23
N GLU A 820 -13.43 6.58 -8.18
CA GLU A 820 -12.69 7.14 -7.06
C GLU A 820 -13.33 6.71 -5.74
N ASN A 821 -12.51 6.53 -4.71
CA ASN A 821 -13.02 6.31 -3.36
C ASN A 821 -13.60 7.61 -2.79
N HIS A 822 -14.62 7.46 -1.94
CA HIS A 822 -15.18 8.57 -1.19
C HIS A 822 -14.15 9.22 -0.25
N ILE A 823 -14.42 10.46 0.12
CA ILE A 823 -13.70 11.15 1.18
C ILE A 823 -14.37 10.79 2.51
N ASP A 824 -13.64 10.09 3.38
CA ASP A 824 -14.10 9.79 4.73
C ASP A 824 -14.04 11.07 5.59
N ALA A 825 -15.19 11.63 5.92
CA ALA A 825 -15.31 12.82 6.74
C ALA A 825 -15.94 12.46 8.10
N ARG A 826 -15.30 12.90 9.19
CA ARG A 826 -15.77 12.59 10.56
C ARG A 826 -16.19 13.84 11.30
N PHE A 827 -17.24 13.77 12.12
CA PHE A 827 -17.64 14.84 13.03
C PHE A 827 -17.64 14.39 14.49
N ARG A 828 -17.67 15.38 15.39
CA ARG A 828 -17.74 15.21 16.84
C ARG A 828 -18.89 16.03 17.40
N CYS A 829 -19.54 15.50 18.44
CA CYS A 829 -20.61 16.20 19.13
C CYS A 829 -20.63 15.91 20.63
N ARG A 830 -21.18 16.88 21.38
CA ARG A 830 -21.49 16.74 22.81
C ARG A 830 -22.97 17.00 23.02
N VAL A 831 -23.64 16.06 23.69
CA VAL A 831 -25.07 16.10 23.98
C VAL A 831 -25.31 15.98 25.48
N LEU A 832 -26.08 16.89 26.05
CA LEU A 832 -26.55 16.87 27.42
C LEU A 832 -28.00 16.39 27.43
N VAL A 833 -28.33 15.43 28.29
CA VAL A 833 -29.65 14.76 28.30
C VAL A 833 -30.25 14.80 29.70
N ARG A 834 -31.53 15.19 29.79
CA ARG A 834 -32.35 15.11 31.00
C ARG A 834 -33.25 13.87 30.91
N ALA A 835 -33.19 13.01 31.91
CA ALA A 835 -34.04 11.82 31.99
C ALA A 835 -35.39 12.15 32.65
N LEU A 836 -36.47 11.50 32.19
CA LEU A 836 -37.80 11.58 32.81
C LEU A 836 -37.80 10.93 34.20
N ASP A 837 -38.63 11.48 35.09
CA ASP A 837 -38.85 10.93 36.43
C ASP A 837 -39.24 9.45 36.37
N GLY A 838 -38.52 8.61 37.12
CA GLY A 838 -38.70 7.15 37.14
C GLY A 838 -37.80 6.35 36.20
N PHE A 839 -37.00 7.00 35.34
CA PHE A 839 -35.93 6.34 34.57
C PHE A 839 -34.56 6.56 35.23
N GLU A 840 -33.69 5.56 35.18
CA GLU A 840 -32.30 5.67 35.65
C GLU A 840 -31.46 6.50 34.66
N PRO A 841 -30.86 7.64 35.06
CA PRO A 841 -30.16 8.54 34.13
C PRO A 841 -29.02 7.88 33.36
N ALA A 842 -28.25 7.00 34.00
CA ALA A 842 -27.15 6.29 33.36
C ALA A 842 -27.62 5.37 32.22
N ALA A 843 -28.76 4.71 32.38
CA ALA A 843 -29.36 3.85 31.36
C ALA A 843 -29.88 4.67 30.17
N VAL A 844 -30.48 5.83 30.43
CA VAL A 844 -30.95 6.74 29.37
C VAL A 844 -29.76 7.29 28.57
N VAL A 845 -28.70 7.73 29.23
CA VAL A 845 -27.46 8.20 28.57
C VAL A 845 -26.85 7.10 27.69
N ALA A 846 -26.80 5.86 28.18
CA ALA A 846 -26.32 4.72 27.40
C ALA A 846 -27.21 4.45 26.17
N ALA A 847 -28.53 4.50 26.33
CA ALA A 847 -29.47 4.31 25.22
C ALA A 847 -29.36 5.42 24.16
N VAL A 848 -29.21 6.70 24.59
CA VAL A 848 -28.94 7.83 23.67
C VAL A 848 -27.63 7.64 22.93
N ARG A 849 -26.57 7.19 23.62
CA ARG A 849 -25.29 6.88 22.99
C ARG A 849 -25.45 5.84 21.88
N VAL A 850 -26.14 4.74 22.15
CA VAL A 850 -26.41 3.68 21.16
C VAL A 850 -27.21 4.23 19.98
N ALA A 851 -28.27 4.99 20.24
CA ALA A 851 -29.12 5.56 19.20
C ALA A 851 -28.36 6.53 18.28
N LEU A 852 -27.53 7.41 18.83
CA LEU A 852 -26.72 8.35 18.06
C LEU A 852 -25.62 7.64 17.26
N LEU A 853 -24.94 6.66 17.86
CA LEU A 853 -23.94 5.85 17.15
C LEU A 853 -24.58 5.13 15.96
N ALA A 854 -25.75 4.51 16.13
CA ALA A 854 -26.47 3.84 15.05
C ALA A 854 -26.95 4.82 13.97
N ARG A 855 -27.53 5.96 14.36
CA ARG A 855 -28.12 6.94 13.42
C ARG A 855 -27.08 7.64 12.53
N PHE A 856 -25.86 7.80 13.02
CA PHE A 856 -24.75 8.44 12.33
C PHE A 856 -23.61 7.48 11.94
N ALA A 857 -23.87 6.18 12.02
CA ALA A 857 -22.99 5.14 11.48
C ALA A 857 -22.95 5.17 9.95
N PHE A 858 -21.96 4.49 9.36
CA PHE A 858 -21.84 4.34 7.92
C PHE A 858 -23.17 3.90 7.29
N ALA A 859 -23.75 2.77 7.69
CA ALA A 859 -24.95 2.21 7.07
C ALA A 859 -26.14 3.21 6.97
N ALA A 860 -26.31 4.09 7.97
CA ALA A 860 -27.44 5.03 8.05
C ALA A 860 -27.21 6.38 7.34
N ARG A 861 -26.01 6.61 6.77
CA ARG A 861 -25.62 7.90 6.16
C ARG A 861 -25.43 7.79 4.65
N ALA A 862 -25.83 8.80 3.88
CA ALA A 862 -25.61 8.87 2.44
C ALA A 862 -24.47 9.82 2.07
N PHE A 863 -23.91 9.66 0.86
CA PHE A 863 -22.94 10.61 0.30
C PHE A 863 -23.53 12.01 0.21
N GLY A 864 -22.74 13.02 0.57
CA GLY A 864 -23.17 14.42 0.59
C GLY A 864 -24.25 14.74 1.65
N GLN A 865 -24.60 13.80 2.53
CA GLN A 865 -25.62 14.05 3.56
C GLN A 865 -25.07 14.93 4.68
N THR A 866 -25.67 16.10 4.85
CA THR A 866 -25.32 17.05 5.93
C THR A 866 -25.75 16.54 7.31
N VAL A 867 -25.05 16.94 8.36
CA VAL A 867 -25.47 16.71 9.76
C VAL A 867 -25.85 18.05 10.37
N SER A 868 -26.99 18.12 11.05
CA SER A 868 -27.42 19.34 11.73
C SER A 868 -27.72 19.12 13.21
N LEU A 869 -27.69 20.22 13.96
CA LEU A 869 -27.87 20.20 15.41
C LEU A 869 -29.25 19.67 15.79
N ASP A 870 -30.29 20.08 15.05
CA ASP A 870 -31.67 19.61 15.19
C ASP A 870 -31.82 18.11 14.88
N GLU A 871 -31.09 17.57 13.90
CA GLU A 871 -31.08 16.13 13.61
C GLU A 871 -30.56 15.32 14.82
N ILE A 872 -29.47 15.78 15.43
CA ILE A 872 -28.88 15.14 16.63
C ILE A 872 -29.83 15.27 17.82
N ALA A 873 -30.40 16.46 18.05
CA ALA A 873 -31.34 16.71 19.14
C ALA A 873 -32.59 15.83 19.00
N ALA A 874 -33.18 15.74 17.80
CA ALA A 874 -34.34 14.90 17.54
C ALA A 874 -34.05 13.41 17.74
N ALA A 875 -32.88 12.93 17.28
CA ALA A 875 -32.46 11.55 17.47
C ALA A 875 -32.29 11.20 18.96
N ALA A 876 -31.71 12.11 19.76
CA ALA A 876 -31.59 11.94 21.20
C ALA A 876 -32.97 12.00 21.89
N GLN A 877 -33.81 12.98 21.54
CA GLN A 877 -35.14 13.17 22.13
C GLN A 877 -36.10 12.01 21.84
N GLY A 878 -35.92 11.30 20.73
CA GLY A 878 -36.72 10.12 20.37
C GLY A 878 -36.45 8.87 21.23
N VAL A 879 -35.43 8.89 22.07
CA VAL A 879 -35.11 7.77 22.97
C VAL A 879 -36.05 7.76 24.17
N ARG A 880 -36.65 6.60 24.45
CA ARG A 880 -37.56 6.42 25.60
C ARG A 880 -36.85 6.80 26.90
N GLY A 881 -37.52 7.65 27.69
CA GLY A 881 -36.99 8.12 28.98
C GLY A 881 -36.25 9.47 28.89
N VAL A 882 -36.10 10.06 27.70
CA VAL A 882 -35.54 11.41 27.55
C VAL A 882 -36.62 12.47 27.72
N GLU A 883 -36.45 13.37 28.70
CA GLU A 883 -37.28 14.56 28.90
C GLU A 883 -36.82 15.71 28.01
N ALA A 884 -35.50 15.95 27.95
CA ALA A 884 -34.91 17.01 27.13
C ALA A 884 -33.51 16.63 26.64
N ALA A 885 -33.14 17.09 25.45
CA ALA A 885 -31.79 16.96 24.89
C ALA A 885 -31.23 18.32 24.43
N HIS A 886 -30.00 18.63 24.80
CA HIS A 886 -29.28 19.83 24.39
C HIS A 886 -27.93 19.49 23.76
N VAL A 887 -27.72 19.89 22.51
CA VAL A 887 -26.46 19.65 21.78
C VAL A 887 -25.51 20.81 22.04
N ALA A 888 -24.56 20.63 22.97
CA ALA A 888 -23.62 21.67 23.39
C ALA A 888 -22.50 21.92 22.36
N ARG A 889 -22.12 20.91 21.55
CA ARG A 889 -21.07 21.02 20.53
C ARG A 889 -21.40 20.18 19.31
N LEU A 890 -21.04 20.69 18.13
CA LEU A 890 -21.12 19.99 16.84
C LEU A 890 -20.08 20.59 15.89
N HIS A 891 -19.02 19.85 15.56
CA HIS A 891 -17.94 20.31 14.67
C HIS A 891 -17.32 19.14 13.90
N ARG A 892 -16.70 19.42 12.74
CA ARG A 892 -15.91 18.42 11.99
C ARG A 892 -14.61 18.10 12.75
N SER A 893 -14.13 16.87 12.59
CA SER A 893 -12.79 16.50 13.07
C SER A 893 -11.72 17.32 12.34
N GLY A 894 -10.70 17.79 13.06
CA GLY A 894 -9.67 18.69 12.53
C GLY A 894 -10.08 20.17 12.48
N GLN A 895 -11.32 20.52 12.85
CA GLN A 895 -11.75 21.91 13.04
C GLN A 895 -11.79 22.30 14.53
N PRO A 896 -11.68 23.60 14.87
CA PRO A 896 -11.81 24.06 16.24
C PRO A 896 -13.10 23.59 16.89
N SER A 897 -13.03 23.28 18.18
CA SER A 897 -14.20 22.85 18.95
C SER A 897 -15.17 24.03 19.09
N ALA A 898 -16.25 23.99 18.30
CA ALA A 898 -17.30 24.99 18.30
C ALA A 898 -18.67 24.32 18.11
N GLN A 899 -19.74 25.10 18.31
CA GLN A 899 -21.09 24.69 17.99
C GLN A 899 -21.45 25.24 16.61
N HIS A 900 -21.52 24.36 15.62
CA HIS A 900 -22.02 24.71 14.29
C HIS A 900 -23.47 24.23 14.15
N PRO A 901 -24.38 25.05 13.60
CA PRO A 901 -25.78 24.64 13.42
C PRO A 901 -25.92 23.50 12.40
N ARG A 902 -25.01 23.45 11.42
CA ARG A 902 -24.96 22.44 10.38
C ARG A 902 -23.54 22.20 9.91
N LEU A 903 -23.21 20.94 9.68
CA LEU A 903 -22.01 20.47 9.03
C LEU A 903 -22.41 19.97 7.64
N PHE A 904 -21.90 20.63 6.61
CA PHE A 904 -22.14 20.21 5.23
C PHE A 904 -21.33 18.96 4.92
N ALA A 905 -21.74 18.21 3.91
CA ALA A 905 -20.95 17.17 3.25
C ALA A 905 -21.20 17.33 1.74
N THR A 906 -20.20 17.12 0.90
CA THR A 906 -20.33 17.40 -0.53
C THR A 906 -20.60 16.14 -1.36
N LEU A 907 -21.48 16.25 -2.35
CA LEU A 907 -21.50 15.33 -3.49
C LEU A 907 -20.25 15.56 -4.38
N PRO A 908 -19.96 14.68 -5.36
CA PRO A 908 -18.81 14.87 -6.24
C PRO A 908 -18.83 16.24 -6.91
N GLN A 909 -17.70 16.93 -6.88
CA GLN A 909 -17.57 18.27 -7.47
C GLN A 909 -16.80 18.18 -8.79
N PRO A 910 -17.45 18.49 -9.93
CA PRO A 910 -16.78 18.50 -11.21
C PRO A 910 -15.76 19.64 -11.27
N SER A 911 -14.65 19.42 -11.96
CA SER A 911 -13.66 20.47 -12.22
C SER A 911 -13.33 20.51 -13.71
N LEU A 912 -13.31 21.73 -14.27
CA LEU A 912 -12.96 21.97 -15.66
C LEU A 912 -11.44 21.98 -15.89
N THR A 913 -10.65 22.18 -14.83
CA THR A 913 -9.20 22.41 -14.91
C THR A 913 -8.38 21.45 -14.04
N ALA A 914 -9.00 20.77 -13.07
CA ALA A 914 -8.33 19.84 -12.15
C ALA A 914 -9.05 18.47 -12.12
N VAL A 915 -8.50 17.54 -11.34
CA VAL A 915 -9.19 16.28 -11.04
C VAL A 915 -10.42 16.58 -10.17
N PRO A 916 -11.60 16.02 -10.48
CA PRO A 916 -12.82 16.21 -9.69
C PRO A 916 -12.66 15.65 -8.27
N ALA A 917 -13.30 16.29 -7.30
CA ALA A 917 -13.31 15.79 -5.93
C ALA A 917 -14.42 14.74 -5.76
N PRO A 918 -14.14 13.57 -5.14
CA PRO A 918 -15.16 12.58 -4.85
C PRO A 918 -16.15 13.05 -3.77
N ALA A 919 -17.26 12.33 -3.64
CA ALA A 919 -18.24 12.63 -2.59
C ALA A 919 -17.65 12.43 -1.19
N GLU A 920 -18.06 13.28 -0.25
CA GLU A 920 -17.79 13.09 1.16
C GLU A 920 -18.88 12.22 1.80
N LEU A 921 -18.48 11.34 2.71
CA LEU A 921 -19.39 10.67 3.62
C LEU A 921 -19.14 11.18 5.04
N LEU A 922 -20.09 11.94 5.60
CA LEU A 922 -19.97 12.52 6.93
C LEU A 922 -20.59 11.59 7.99
N THR A 923 -19.75 11.02 8.85
CA THR A 923 -20.14 10.09 9.93
C THR A 923 -19.56 10.50 11.28
N LEU A 924 -20.13 9.97 12.37
CA LEU A 924 -19.67 10.27 13.72
C LEU A 924 -18.30 9.59 13.98
N ALA A 925 -17.33 10.32 14.54
CA ALA A 925 -16.03 9.75 14.88
C ALA A 925 -16.17 8.74 16.04
N THR A 926 -15.36 7.67 16.03
CA THR A 926 -15.42 6.57 17.03
C THR A 926 -15.33 7.07 18.49
N ASN A 927 -14.50 8.08 18.75
CA ASN A 927 -14.37 8.75 20.05
C ASN A 927 -14.91 10.19 20.02
N GLY A 928 -15.81 10.49 19.08
CA GLY A 928 -16.32 11.83 18.83
C GLY A 928 -17.61 12.17 19.58
N LEU A 929 -18.16 11.24 20.35
CA LEU A 929 -19.46 11.39 21.01
C LEU A 929 -19.33 11.45 22.54
N GLU A 930 -19.69 12.61 23.08
CA GLU A 930 -19.82 12.85 24.51
C GLU A 930 -21.31 12.97 24.84
N VAL A 931 -21.82 12.09 25.71
CA VAL A 931 -23.21 12.17 26.22
C VAL A 931 -23.13 12.25 27.73
N GLU A 932 -23.72 13.30 28.29
CA GLU A 932 -23.68 13.61 29.72
C GLU A 932 -25.09 13.94 30.22
N VAL A 933 -25.29 13.83 31.54
CA VAL A 933 -26.56 14.22 32.16
C VAL A 933 -26.64 15.73 32.25
N LEU A 934 -27.76 16.29 31.81
CA LEU A 934 -28.08 17.70 32.02
C LEU A 934 -28.34 17.92 33.53
N PRO A 935 -27.57 18.77 34.22
CA PRO A 935 -27.72 18.99 35.66
C PRO A 935 -29.07 19.59 36.05
#